data_AF-A0A495ZW26-F1
#
_entry.id   AF-A0A495ZW26-F1
#
_cell.length_a   1.000
_cell.length_b   1.000
_cell.length_c   1.000
_cell.angle_alpha   90.00
_cell.angle_beta   90.00
_cell.angle_gamma   90.00
#
_symmetry.space_group_name_H-M   'P 1'
#
loop_
_entity.id
_entity.type
_entity.pdbx_description
1 polymer ?
#
loop_
_entity_poly.entity_id
_entity_poly.type
_entity_poly.pdbx_seq_one_letter_code
_entity_poly.pdbx_strand_id
1 'polypeptide(L)'
;MVDDNVQLIHRILLGDDEAFSTLMGKHQDGVHALIWRKIGDFHIAEEITQDTFIQVYKKLGTLEDPKRFEGWLYVIANRLCINWIKRDKAKMDKLNMQSLEDTPPEEVEKASYEHHISRQREIEITKYRQNLAKTLLQQLPESERTIVTLHYLGKMTAKEIGKFLGVSVNTIKSRLRRARKRLQEEGETLIRETLNGVQVSDNLIENVMRHIADLNPTPVPPAKKPLLPWAAFGAAVALVILLGVGSQYLLRFQQPYSFDAQSEPTIELVDEPILIEIVAKPAVRNQIGRTIIPGKNSGAGMQTSQTNLTTNVWDDDAAKFSASRWTQSIGPKGSIVYDIFAAADGTIYAAAKTGLYKLTPNAMWVLINADIPTGQYRVPMAEHQGTLYTVSPDEALASEDGGETWNPLGQRPKGAASGLIVTDASQKHDPQADITLYLALQEKGIFRSTNAGKHWAPLNDGLAGKRVYTVAAIGNTLFAGTNRGLYRFGSSNWQQLLTHTSGAVYALTVDENNLYVGIAPDIVLVETPGLNPLIPEHKYAPKRIFRSADLGKSWTEITPTDESQVTNLDSAMQVLAAGKTLLVLGITEFRSSDGGQTWISIRSNISSHMVPRFPAIATDERTFYKADAFGISRTTDAGESWHPFVNGMTGPLTRDLIALNNKLYMHIGGDLVQSTDGGETWKSVHFNTHGSTPQLDTDFYANIKLTIVDNLLYVISIRENKPSIFRTSVAGDELIPIHGVPDFEAEAPPDNNSTSAHLLHLLRKKNAKIGAFAVGGRTFYAKYKQRLFKWRPGDTEWVDTGLVGINPESALAVLGETVYVGKPNGKLFQSLDSGYSWKDITSMLPITIGHFKEITFAGSTICIATDKGVLISQTGEHWRVITNKTQMPTVIDRFAVDGNTIYGVGDSGAYRLDAHGKWQLFSSEVPSRIEFLVLSNERLYAGTRDHGMFHISLTETGDVKARFTGVSTE
;
A
#
# COMPACT_ATOMS: atom_id res chain seq x y z
N MET A 1 26.71 -24.23 -40.00
CA MET A 1 25.40 -24.47 -39.38
C MET A 1 24.38 -23.64 -40.14
N VAL A 2 23.45 -24.30 -40.82
CA VAL A 2 22.36 -23.63 -41.55
C VAL A 2 21.54 -22.84 -40.53
N ASP A 3 21.25 -21.57 -40.82
CA ASP A 3 20.51 -20.67 -39.92
C ASP A 3 19.11 -21.26 -39.70
N ASP A 4 18.82 -21.63 -38.47
CA ASP A 4 17.57 -22.24 -37.98
C ASP A 4 16.32 -21.48 -38.46
N ASN A 5 16.41 -20.15 -38.63
CA ASN A 5 15.32 -19.32 -39.17
C ASN A 5 15.02 -19.61 -40.64
N VAL A 6 16.04 -19.90 -41.46
CA VAL A 6 15.87 -20.17 -42.90
C VAL A 6 15.13 -21.49 -43.10
N GLN A 7 15.41 -22.50 -42.28
CA GLN A 7 14.70 -23.78 -42.31
C GLN A 7 13.24 -23.63 -41.89
N LEU A 8 12.98 -22.86 -40.83
CA LEU A 8 11.61 -22.56 -40.39
C LEU A 8 10.83 -21.81 -41.48
N ILE A 9 11.41 -20.79 -42.12
CA ILE A 9 10.76 -20.05 -43.21
C ILE A 9 10.41 -20.96 -44.38
N HIS A 10 11.30 -21.87 -44.79
CA HIS A 10 10.99 -22.82 -45.86
C HIS A 10 9.84 -23.77 -45.49
N ARG A 11 9.77 -24.24 -44.23
CA ARG A 11 8.66 -25.08 -43.75
C ARG A 11 7.33 -24.31 -43.74
N ILE A 12 7.34 -23.05 -43.32
CA ILE A 12 6.14 -22.20 -43.32
C ILE A 12 5.62 -21.98 -44.74
N LEU A 13 6.51 -21.73 -45.70
CA LEU A 13 6.12 -21.59 -47.12
C LEU A 13 5.56 -22.89 -47.72
N LEU A 14 5.79 -24.05 -47.07
CA LEU A 14 5.22 -25.35 -47.42
C LEU A 14 3.92 -25.67 -46.65
N GLY A 15 3.40 -24.73 -45.84
CA GLY A 15 2.14 -24.88 -45.10
C GLY A 15 2.28 -25.41 -43.68
N ASP A 16 3.47 -25.36 -43.08
CA ASP A 16 3.72 -25.78 -41.70
C ASP A 16 3.48 -24.62 -40.71
N ASP A 17 2.27 -24.58 -40.16
CA ASP A 17 1.83 -23.58 -39.19
C ASP A 17 2.53 -23.72 -37.81
N GLU A 18 3.03 -24.91 -37.47
CA GLU A 18 3.82 -25.16 -36.26
C GLU A 18 5.24 -24.54 -36.37
N ALA A 19 5.81 -24.59 -37.57
CA ALA A 19 7.06 -23.89 -37.87
C ALA A 19 6.91 -22.36 -37.75
N PHE A 20 5.73 -21.81 -38.04
CA PHE A 20 5.45 -20.39 -37.84
C PHE A 20 5.38 -20.02 -36.35
N SER A 21 4.72 -20.86 -35.54
CA SER A 21 4.66 -20.70 -34.08
C SER A 21 6.07 -20.69 -33.47
N THR A 22 6.94 -21.59 -33.93
CA THR A 22 8.34 -21.67 -33.49
C THR A 22 9.15 -20.44 -33.91
N LEU A 23 8.98 -19.96 -35.15
CA LEU A 23 9.64 -18.75 -35.64
C LEU A 23 9.16 -17.51 -34.86
N MET A 24 7.88 -17.41 -34.55
CA MET A 24 7.30 -16.32 -33.77
C MET A 24 7.83 -16.32 -32.34
N GLY A 25 7.83 -17.47 -31.65
CA GLY A 25 8.33 -17.60 -30.28
C GLY A 25 9.78 -17.12 -30.12
N LYS A 26 10.59 -17.26 -31.18
CA LYS A 26 11.99 -16.80 -31.20
C LYS A 26 12.16 -15.29 -31.30
N HIS A 27 11.22 -14.57 -31.93
CA HIS A 27 11.39 -13.14 -32.24
C HIS A 27 10.39 -12.23 -31.52
N GLN A 28 9.35 -12.78 -30.90
CA GLN A 28 8.27 -12.01 -30.27
C GLN A 28 8.75 -11.05 -29.18
N ASP A 29 9.65 -11.48 -28.29
CA ASP A 29 10.15 -10.65 -27.19
C ASP A 29 10.92 -9.42 -27.71
N GLY A 30 11.75 -9.62 -28.74
CA GLY A 30 12.51 -8.52 -29.37
C GLY A 30 11.63 -7.54 -30.14
N VAL A 31 10.60 -8.03 -30.84
CA VAL A 31 9.64 -7.20 -31.58
C VAL A 31 8.76 -6.40 -30.61
N HIS A 32 8.24 -7.05 -29.57
CA HIS A 32 7.44 -6.41 -28.54
C HIS A 32 8.24 -5.32 -27.80
N ALA A 33 9.48 -5.61 -27.42
CA ALA A 33 10.37 -4.64 -26.78
C ALA A 33 10.64 -3.40 -27.65
N LEU A 34 10.80 -3.59 -28.97
CA LEU A 34 10.98 -2.50 -29.93
C LEU A 34 9.74 -1.61 -30.04
N ILE A 35 8.56 -2.22 -30.12
CA ILE A 35 7.27 -1.52 -30.27
C ILE A 35 6.94 -0.76 -28.99
N TRP A 36 7.10 -1.39 -27.83
CA TRP A 36 6.90 -0.73 -26.54
C TRP A 36 7.80 0.48 -26.36
N ARG A 37 9.07 0.40 -26.81
CA ARG A 37 10.00 1.53 -26.82
C ARG A 37 9.53 2.72 -27.68
N LYS A 38 8.71 2.49 -28.72
CA LYS A 38 8.21 3.53 -29.62
C LYS A 38 6.85 4.09 -29.20
N ILE A 39 5.99 3.25 -28.64
CA ILE A 39 4.58 3.58 -28.34
C ILE A 39 4.40 3.97 -26.87
N GLY A 40 5.14 3.36 -25.96
CA GLY A 40 5.12 3.67 -24.53
C GLY A 40 3.94 3.07 -23.75
N ASP A 41 2.91 2.55 -24.43
CA ASP A 41 1.82 1.78 -23.84
C ASP A 41 2.01 0.27 -24.09
N PHE A 42 1.82 -0.54 -23.06
CA PHE A 42 2.07 -1.98 -23.09
C PHE A 42 0.99 -2.75 -23.85
N HIS A 43 -0.30 -2.44 -23.65
CA HIS A 43 -1.39 -3.16 -24.32
C HIS A 43 -1.41 -2.84 -25.82
N ILE A 44 -1.13 -1.59 -26.16
CA ILE A 44 -1.03 -1.17 -27.57
C ILE A 44 0.23 -1.77 -28.21
N ALA A 45 1.32 -1.92 -27.46
CA ALA A 45 2.50 -2.60 -27.96
C ALA A 45 2.24 -4.09 -28.24
N GLU A 46 1.44 -4.75 -27.40
CA GLU A 46 1.01 -6.13 -27.61
C GLU A 46 0.13 -6.26 -28.87
N GLU A 47 -0.85 -5.38 -29.04
CA GLU A 47 -1.72 -5.34 -30.22
C GLU A 47 -0.91 -5.13 -31.51
N ILE A 48 0.01 -4.16 -31.53
CA ILE A 48 0.87 -3.90 -32.70
C ILE A 48 1.84 -5.08 -32.93
N THR A 49 2.24 -5.81 -31.89
CA THR A 49 3.06 -7.01 -32.01
C THR A 49 2.27 -8.14 -32.70
N GLN A 50 1.00 -8.34 -32.33
CA GLN A 50 0.12 -9.29 -33.00
C GLN A 50 -0.05 -8.93 -34.48
N ASP A 51 -0.37 -7.66 -34.77
CA ASP A 51 -0.48 -7.15 -36.14
C ASP A 51 0.81 -7.34 -36.94
N THR A 52 1.96 -7.17 -36.30
CA THR A 52 3.27 -7.40 -36.93
C THR A 52 3.39 -8.84 -37.39
N PHE A 53 3.11 -9.82 -36.53
CA PHE A 53 3.21 -11.24 -36.89
C PHE A 53 2.14 -11.69 -37.87
N ILE A 54 0.93 -11.12 -37.82
CA ILE A 54 -0.11 -11.35 -38.85
C ILE A 54 0.36 -10.84 -40.22
N GLN A 55 0.98 -9.65 -40.27
CA GLN A 55 1.54 -9.09 -41.51
C GLN A 55 2.74 -9.89 -42.01
N VAL A 56 3.57 -10.40 -41.10
CA VAL A 56 4.69 -11.29 -41.41
C VAL A 56 4.17 -12.57 -42.06
N TYR A 57 3.17 -13.25 -41.47
CA TYR A 57 2.57 -14.46 -42.04
C TYR A 57 2.03 -14.19 -43.45
N LYS A 58 1.23 -13.13 -43.62
CA LYS A 58 0.62 -12.75 -44.91
C LYS A 58 1.65 -12.41 -45.99
N LYS A 59 2.80 -11.88 -45.61
CA LYS A 59 3.80 -11.36 -46.55
C LYS A 59 5.07 -12.20 -46.61
N LEU A 60 5.14 -13.31 -45.88
CA LEU A 60 6.37 -14.11 -45.78
C LEU A 60 6.83 -14.60 -47.15
N GLY A 61 5.89 -14.95 -48.05
CA GLY A 61 6.17 -15.33 -49.44
C GLY A 61 6.74 -14.23 -50.33
N THR A 62 6.78 -12.97 -49.85
CA THR A 62 7.41 -11.85 -50.56
C THR A 62 8.87 -11.62 -50.15
N LEU A 63 9.39 -12.39 -49.19
CA LEU A 63 10.77 -12.29 -48.74
C LEU A 63 11.71 -12.99 -49.72
N GLU A 64 12.44 -12.21 -50.52
CA GLU A 64 13.37 -12.73 -51.54
C GLU A 64 14.58 -13.48 -50.95
N ASP A 65 15.10 -13.02 -49.81
CA ASP A 65 16.23 -13.66 -49.10
C ASP A 65 15.86 -13.96 -47.64
N PRO A 66 15.63 -15.24 -47.30
CA PRO A 66 15.34 -15.68 -45.94
C PRO A 66 16.37 -15.25 -44.89
N LYS A 67 17.64 -14.99 -45.28
CA LYS A 67 18.68 -14.52 -44.35
C LYS A 67 18.46 -13.09 -43.86
N ARG A 68 17.61 -12.31 -44.55
CA ARG A 68 17.29 -10.92 -44.20
C ARG A 68 16.02 -10.79 -43.35
N PHE A 69 15.46 -11.91 -42.91
CA PHE A 69 14.21 -11.97 -42.16
C PHE A 69 14.16 -11.01 -40.96
N GLU A 70 15.21 -10.95 -40.13
CA GLU A 70 15.21 -10.11 -38.92
C GLU A 70 15.15 -8.61 -39.25
N GLY A 71 15.89 -8.16 -40.28
CA GLY A 71 15.82 -6.77 -40.75
C GLY A 71 14.47 -6.45 -41.42
N TRP A 72 13.89 -7.42 -42.12
CA TRP A 72 12.57 -7.28 -42.74
C TRP A 72 11.44 -7.21 -41.68
N LEU A 73 11.53 -8.04 -40.64
CA LEU A 73 10.64 -8.03 -39.48
C LEU A 73 10.67 -6.67 -38.75
N TYR A 74 11.87 -6.14 -38.50
CA TYR A 74 12.04 -4.79 -37.93
C TYR A 74 11.32 -3.71 -38.76
N VAL A 75 11.42 -3.77 -40.09
CA VAL A 75 10.78 -2.79 -40.99
C VAL A 75 9.26 -2.83 -40.88
N ILE A 76 8.67 -4.03 -40.83
CA ILE A 76 7.21 -4.21 -40.66
C ILE A 76 6.77 -3.62 -39.32
N ALA A 77 7.43 -4.00 -38.22
CA ALA A 77 7.11 -3.52 -36.86
C ALA A 77 7.21 -1.99 -36.77
N ASN A 78 8.30 -1.40 -37.29
CA ASN A 78 8.52 0.04 -37.26
C ASN A 78 7.48 0.82 -38.09
N ARG A 79 7.05 0.27 -39.24
CA ARG A 79 6.01 0.88 -40.07
C ARG A 79 4.65 0.90 -39.37
N LEU A 80 4.30 -0.18 -38.68
CA LEU A 80 3.06 -0.25 -37.92
C LEU A 80 3.06 0.75 -36.76
N CYS A 81 4.18 0.89 -36.04
CA CYS A 81 4.34 1.93 -35.02
C CYS A 81 4.12 3.35 -35.58
N ILE A 82 4.76 3.68 -36.71
CA ILE A 82 4.64 5.02 -37.32
C ILE A 82 3.18 5.28 -37.77
N ASN A 83 2.52 4.28 -38.35
CA ASN A 83 1.12 4.41 -38.78
C ASN A 83 0.19 4.64 -37.60
N TRP A 84 0.41 3.92 -36.50
CA TRP A 84 -0.36 4.08 -35.27
C TRP A 84 -0.20 5.49 -34.68
N ILE A 85 1.03 5.97 -34.52
CA ILE A 85 1.34 7.31 -34.00
C ILE A 85 0.70 8.41 -34.85
N LYS A 86 0.69 8.26 -36.18
CA LYS A 86 0.06 9.22 -37.10
C LYS A 86 -1.47 9.26 -36.97
N ARG A 87 -2.12 8.11 -36.78
CA ARG A 87 -3.58 8.04 -36.59
C ARG A 87 -4.00 8.61 -35.25
N ASP A 88 -3.24 8.33 -34.20
CA ASP A 88 -3.53 8.81 -32.85
C ASP A 88 -3.41 10.34 -32.75
N LYS A 89 -2.34 10.90 -33.34
CA LYS A 89 -2.17 12.36 -33.45
C LYS A 89 -3.30 13.04 -34.22
N ALA A 90 -3.78 12.42 -35.31
CA ALA A 90 -4.93 12.92 -36.08
C ALA A 90 -6.27 12.81 -35.35
N LYS A 91 -6.41 11.85 -34.42
CA LYS A 91 -7.60 11.68 -33.56
C LYS A 91 -7.61 12.72 -32.44
N MET A 92 -6.44 12.99 -31.83
CA MET A 92 -6.21 14.03 -30.83
C MET A 92 -6.43 15.45 -31.39
N ASP A 93 -5.98 15.74 -32.62
CA ASP A 93 -6.21 17.04 -33.28
C ASP A 93 -7.69 17.27 -33.64
N LYS A 94 -8.49 16.20 -33.82
CA LYS A 94 -9.94 16.28 -34.06
C LYS A 94 -10.78 16.43 -32.79
N LEU A 95 -10.28 15.98 -31.64
CA LEU A 95 -10.97 16.06 -30.34
C LEU A 95 -10.85 17.45 -29.66
N ASN A 96 -9.95 18.32 -30.12
CA ASN A 96 -9.77 19.69 -29.60
C ASN A 96 -10.68 20.77 -30.25
N MET A 97 -11.55 20.40 -31.19
CA MET A 97 -12.58 21.29 -31.78
C MET A 97 -13.93 20.57 -31.84
N GLN A 98 -14.64 20.44 -30.71
CA GLN A 98 -16.10 20.49 -30.59
C GLN A 98 -16.53 20.10 -29.17
N SER A 99 -17.49 20.87 -28.64
CA SER A 99 -18.02 20.78 -27.28
C SER A 99 -19.49 20.35 -27.28
N LEU A 100 -19.84 19.52 -26.28
CA LEU A 100 -21.13 19.18 -25.62
C LEU A 100 -22.17 18.21 -26.25
N GLU A 101 -22.54 17.24 -25.37
CA GLU A 101 -23.84 16.60 -25.04
C GLU A 101 -24.39 15.31 -25.71
N ASP A 102 -24.65 14.30 -24.82
CA ASP A 102 -25.64 13.20 -24.70
C ASP A 102 -25.86 12.16 -25.84
N THR A 103 -26.05 10.83 -25.69
CA THR A 103 -26.44 9.87 -24.62
C THR A 103 -25.89 8.44 -24.96
N PRO A 104 -26.18 7.33 -24.24
CA PRO A 104 -25.23 6.33 -23.75
C PRO A 104 -25.05 5.09 -24.68
N PRO A 105 -24.03 4.25 -24.47
CA PRO A 105 -24.37 2.89 -24.04
C PRO A 105 -23.32 2.21 -23.14
N GLU A 106 -23.84 1.24 -22.38
CA GLU A 106 -23.11 0.21 -21.68
C GLU A 106 -22.20 -0.63 -22.61
N GLU A 107 -21.25 -1.28 -21.93
CA GLU A 107 -20.45 -2.46 -22.30
C GLU A 107 -18.99 -2.25 -22.71
N VAL A 108 -18.16 -3.15 -22.14
CA VAL A 108 -16.70 -3.31 -22.19
C VAL A 108 -15.90 -2.43 -21.21
N GLU A 109 -15.80 -2.82 -19.94
CA GLU A 109 -14.82 -3.80 -19.47
C GLU A 109 -14.98 -4.03 -17.96
N LYS A 110 -15.29 -5.27 -17.59
CA LYS A 110 -15.77 -5.67 -16.27
C LYS A 110 -14.88 -6.77 -15.72
N ALA A 111 -13.63 -6.42 -15.39
CA ALA A 111 -12.75 -7.25 -14.59
C ALA A 111 -11.65 -6.39 -13.93
N SER A 112 -11.45 -6.59 -12.62
CA SER A 112 -10.30 -6.17 -11.81
C SER A 112 -10.36 -4.83 -11.05
N TYR A 113 -11.33 -4.66 -10.12
CA TYR A 113 -11.26 -3.58 -9.11
C TYR A 113 -10.86 -4.04 -7.69
N GLU A 114 -10.88 -5.33 -7.34
CA GLU A 114 -10.35 -5.79 -6.02
C GLU A 114 -8.99 -6.44 -6.07
N HIS A 115 -8.63 -6.90 -7.27
CA HIS A 115 -7.23 -7.00 -7.65
C HIS A 115 -6.60 -5.61 -7.88
N HIS A 116 -7.30 -4.51 -7.59
CA HIS A 116 -6.77 -3.16 -7.75
C HIS A 116 -6.16 -2.64 -6.46
N ILE A 117 -6.65 -2.86 -5.24
CA ILE A 117 -6.15 -2.09 -4.06
C ILE A 117 -4.88 -2.68 -3.42
N SER A 118 -4.75 -4.01 -3.36
CA SER A 118 -3.52 -4.69 -2.91
C SER A 118 -2.47 -4.70 -4.01
N ARG A 119 -2.93 -4.91 -5.25
CA ARG A 119 -2.13 -4.73 -6.44
C ARG A 119 -1.84 -3.26 -6.69
N GLN A 120 -2.57 -2.26 -6.19
CA GLN A 120 -2.30 -0.82 -6.39
C GLN A 120 -1.07 -0.42 -5.61
N ARG A 121 -0.79 -1.01 -4.43
CA ARG A 121 0.47 -0.77 -3.73
C ARG A 121 1.65 -1.48 -4.40
N GLU A 122 1.47 -2.71 -4.87
CA GLU A 122 2.51 -3.39 -5.68
C GLU A 122 2.64 -2.80 -7.09
N ILE A 123 1.57 -2.30 -7.71
CA ILE A 123 1.51 -1.58 -8.98
C ILE A 123 1.95 -0.15 -8.78
N GLU A 124 1.82 0.49 -7.61
CA GLU A 124 2.37 1.82 -7.34
C GLU A 124 3.86 1.70 -7.11
N ILE A 125 4.33 0.66 -6.39
CA ILE A 125 5.76 0.38 -6.28
C ILE A 125 6.32 -0.04 -7.65
N THR A 126 5.60 -0.88 -8.40
CA THR A 126 6.01 -1.29 -9.75
C THR A 126 5.88 -0.15 -10.76
N LYS A 127 4.84 0.69 -10.71
CA LYS A 127 4.66 1.90 -11.55
C LYS A 127 5.63 2.99 -11.14
N TYR A 128 5.98 3.11 -9.87
CA TYR A 128 7.02 4.01 -9.39
C TYR A 128 8.38 3.53 -9.89
N ARG A 129 8.69 2.23 -9.78
CA ARG A 129 9.89 1.62 -10.36
C ARG A 129 9.89 1.70 -11.89
N GLN A 130 8.77 1.52 -12.56
CA GLN A 130 8.59 1.65 -14.02
C GLN A 130 8.68 3.10 -14.48
N ASN A 131 8.11 4.06 -13.74
CA ASN A 131 8.21 5.49 -14.02
C ASN A 131 9.63 5.97 -13.77
N LEU A 132 10.28 5.52 -12.69
CA LEU A 132 11.67 5.81 -12.40
C LEU A 132 12.59 5.19 -13.47
N ALA A 133 12.36 3.93 -13.87
CA ALA A 133 13.06 3.30 -14.98
C ALA A 133 12.80 4.03 -16.31
N LYS A 134 11.57 4.51 -16.56
CA LYS A 134 11.22 5.32 -17.74
C LYS A 134 11.93 6.67 -17.73
N THR A 135 12.01 7.35 -16.58
CA THR A 135 12.75 8.60 -16.40
C THR A 135 14.25 8.39 -16.61
N LEU A 136 14.83 7.32 -16.05
CA LEU A 136 16.23 6.96 -16.24
C LEU A 136 16.54 6.58 -17.70
N LEU A 137 15.65 5.83 -18.36
CA LEU A 137 15.76 5.52 -19.78
C LEU A 137 15.66 6.79 -20.64
N GLN A 138 14.83 7.77 -20.26
CA GLN A 138 14.70 9.05 -20.95
C GLN A 138 15.96 9.92 -20.86
N GLN A 139 16.78 9.75 -19.83
CA GLN A 139 18.09 10.41 -19.70
C GLN A 139 19.14 9.85 -20.67
N LEU A 140 18.91 8.66 -21.25
CA LEU A 140 19.80 8.08 -22.25
C LEU A 140 19.53 8.64 -23.65
N PRO A 141 20.58 8.89 -24.46
CA PRO A 141 20.44 9.11 -25.89
C PRO A 141 19.65 7.98 -26.56
N GLU A 142 18.89 8.31 -27.60
CA GLU A 142 17.97 7.38 -28.28
C GLU A 142 18.63 6.04 -28.68
N SER A 143 19.86 6.13 -29.18
CA SER A 143 20.63 4.98 -29.64
C SER A 143 21.08 4.06 -28.51
N GLU A 144 21.27 4.59 -27.29
CA GLU A 144 21.68 3.86 -26.10
C GLU A 144 20.44 3.26 -25.41
N ARG A 145 19.37 4.04 -25.31
CA ARG A 145 18.06 3.62 -24.79
C ARG A 145 17.52 2.40 -25.53
N THR A 146 17.56 2.43 -26.86
CA THR A 146 17.09 1.31 -27.71
C THR A 146 17.85 0.02 -27.41
N ILE A 147 19.16 0.11 -27.16
CA ILE A 147 20.01 -1.05 -26.90
C ILE A 147 19.76 -1.62 -25.50
N VAL A 148 19.61 -0.74 -24.49
CA VAL A 148 19.25 -1.16 -23.13
C VAL A 148 17.89 -1.86 -23.13
N THR A 149 16.89 -1.32 -23.83
CA THR A 149 15.58 -1.96 -23.92
C THR A 149 15.64 -3.32 -24.63
N LEU A 150 16.30 -3.43 -25.79
CA LEU A 150 16.41 -4.73 -26.48
C LEU A 150 17.23 -5.77 -25.69
N HIS A 151 18.21 -5.32 -24.91
CA HIS A 151 19.06 -6.21 -24.12
C HIS A 151 18.36 -6.75 -22.87
N TYR A 152 17.70 -5.89 -22.08
CA TYR A 152 17.07 -6.30 -20.82
C TYR A 152 15.61 -6.76 -21.03
N LEU A 153 14.82 -6.05 -21.84
CA LEU A 153 13.42 -6.43 -22.11
C LEU A 153 13.33 -7.47 -23.23
N GLY A 154 14.05 -7.26 -24.33
CA GLY A 154 14.06 -8.22 -25.46
C GLY A 154 14.92 -9.46 -25.22
N LYS A 155 15.66 -9.52 -24.10
CA LYS A 155 16.62 -10.59 -23.73
C LYS A 155 17.62 -10.92 -24.84
N MET A 156 17.87 -9.97 -25.74
CA MET A 156 18.71 -10.18 -26.91
C MET A 156 20.19 -10.04 -26.55
N THR A 157 21.01 -10.94 -27.06
CA THR A 157 22.46 -10.81 -27.02
C THR A 157 22.92 -9.66 -27.92
N ALA A 158 24.11 -9.09 -27.66
CA ALA A 158 24.65 -8.02 -28.51
C ALA A 158 24.80 -8.43 -30.00
N LYS A 159 24.91 -9.74 -30.28
CA LYS A 159 24.97 -10.30 -31.63
C LYS A 159 23.59 -10.27 -32.30
N GLU A 160 22.55 -10.67 -31.59
CA GLU A 160 21.16 -10.64 -32.06
C GLU A 160 20.67 -9.20 -32.24
N ILE A 161 20.96 -8.29 -31.29
CA ILE A 161 20.65 -6.86 -31.44
C ILE A 161 21.34 -6.29 -32.68
N GLY A 162 22.58 -6.68 -32.95
CA GLY A 162 23.32 -6.24 -34.14
C GLY A 162 22.67 -6.70 -35.45
N LYS A 163 22.23 -7.95 -35.52
CA LYS A 163 21.52 -8.51 -36.68
C LYS A 163 20.13 -7.88 -36.86
N PHE A 164 19.42 -7.65 -35.76
CA PHE A 164 18.08 -7.05 -35.72
C PHE A 164 18.07 -5.56 -36.11
N LEU A 165 19.04 -4.77 -35.65
CA LEU A 165 19.16 -3.34 -35.95
C LEU A 165 20.03 -3.03 -37.18
N GLY A 166 20.73 -4.02 -37.74
CA GLY A 166 21.64 -3.84 -38.87
C GLY A 166 22.92 -3.07 -38.54
N VAL A 167 23.44 -3.20 -37.31
CA VAL A 167 24.64 -2.50 -36.83
C VAL A 167 25.69 -3.45 -36.25
N SER A 168 26.97 -3.04 -36.21
CA SER A 168 28.05 -3.91 -35.74
C SER A 168 27.92 -4.26 -34.25
N VAL A 169 28.31 -5.48 -33.86
CA VAL A 169 28.30 -5.94 -32.46
C VAL A 169 29.17 -5.05 -31.57
N ASN A 170 30.25 -4.49 -32.10
CA ASN A 170 31.12 -3.56 -31.39
C ASN A 170 30.41 -2.23 -31.08
N THR A 171 29.60 -1.74 -32.02
CA THR A 171 28.75 -0.55 -31.81
C THR A 171 27.72 -0.81 -30.70
N ILE A 172 27.13 -2.01 -30.65
CA ILE A 172 26.18 -2.39 -29.59
C ILE A 172 26.86 -2.43 -28.22
N LYS A 173 28.00 -3.13 -28.11
CA LYS A 173 28.78 -3.24 -26.86
C LYS A 173 29.22 -1.87 -26.34
N SER A 174 29.67 -0.98 -27.24
CA SER A 174 30.10 0.38 -26.91
C SER A 174 28.93 1.22 -26.36
N ARG A 175 27.77 1.21 -27.04
CA ARG A 175 26.58 1.92 -26.59
C ARG A 175 26.00 1.37 -25.29
N LEU A 176 26.02 0.04 -25.09
CA LEU A 176 25.61 -0.58 -23.83
C LEU A 176 26.54 -0.16 -22.67
N ARG A 177 27.86 -0.14 -22.90
CA ARG A 177 28.83 0.32 -21.90
C ARG A 177 28.63 1.80 -21.53
N ARG A 178 28.36 2.67 -22.51
CA ARG A 178 28.05 4.08 -22.26
C ARG A 178 26.74 4.27 -21.52
N ALA A 179 25.71 3.52 -21.89
CA ALA A 179 24.43 3.52 -21.19
C ALA A 179 24.61 3.15 -19.71
N ARG A 180 25.34 2.07 -19.41
CA ARG A 180 25.67 1.65 -18.03
C ARG A 180 26.42 2.72 -17.26
N LYS A 181 27.43 3.34 -17.88
CA LYS A 181 28.21 4.43 -17.25
C LYS A 181 27.32 5.64 -16.91
N ARG A 182 26.33 5.96 -17.76
CA ARG A 182 25.38 7.07 -17.53
C ARG A 182 24.32 6.74 -16.49
N LEU A 183 23.94 5.48 -16.35
CA LEU A 183 22.90 5.03 -15.40
C LEU A 183 23.42 4.78 -13.97
N GLN A 184 24.74 4.61 -13.77
CA GLN A 184 25.35 4.18 -12.49
C GLN A 184 24.85 2.79 -12.04
N GLU A 185 25.52 2.13 -11.08
CA GLU A 185 25.21 0.73 -10.69
C GLU A 185 23.77 0.54 -10.16
N GLU A 186 23.28 1.53 -9.40
CA GLU A 186 21.93 1.52 -8.82
C GLU A 186 20.86 1.71 -9.91
N GLY A 187 21.08 2.62 -10.88
CA GLY A 187 20.15 2.84 -11.98
C GLY A 187 20.11 1.67 -12.98
N GLU A 188 21.24 1.02 -13.25
CA GLU A 188 21.27 -0.21 -14.05
C GLU A 188 20.53 -1.36 -13.35
N THR A 189 20.74 -1.54 -12.04
CA THR A 189 20.08 -2.59 -11.26
C THR A 189 18.56 -2.40 -11.26
N LEU A 190 18.09 -1.18 -11.05
CA LEU A 190 16.67 -0.84 -11.10
C LEU A 190 16.05 -1.08 -12.49
N ILE A 191 16.72 -0.66 -13.57
CA ILE A 191 16.25 -0.89 -14.94
C ILE A 191 16.21 -2.39 -15.26
N ARG A 192 17.23 -3.15 -14.85
CA ARG A 192 17.31 -4.60 -15.06
C ARG A 192 16.18 -5.32 -14.32
N GLU A 193 15.98 -5.04 -13.04
CA GLU A 193 14.92 -5.65 -12.23
C GLU A 193 13.53 -5.31 -12.78
N THR A 194 13.33 -4.06 -13.20
CA THR A 194 12.04 -3.58 -13.70
C THR A 194 11.71 -4.14 -15.08
N LEU A 195 12.68 -4.19 -16.01
CA LEU A 195 12.46 -4.70 -17.36
C LEU A 195 12.43 -6.24 -17.42
N ASN A 196 13.17 -6.95 -16.55
CA ASN A 196 13.11 -8.42 -16.48
C ASN A 196 11.79 -8.93 -15.90
N GLY A 197 11.07 -8.11 -15.13
CA GLY A 197 9.75 -8.43 -14.57
C GLY A 197 8.59 -8.28 -15.57
N VAL A 198 8.83 -7.77 -16.77
CA VAL A 198 7.83 -7.59 -17.82
C VAL A 198 7.88 -8.80 -18.76
N GLN A 199 6.92 -9.72 -18.64
CA GLN A 199 6.77 -10.87 -19.55
C GLN A 199 5.76 -10.56 -20.66
N VAL A 200 6.08 -10.96 -21.90
CA VAL A 200 5.12 -10.98 -23.02
C VAL A 200 4.05 -12.04 -22.69
N SER A 201 2.78 -11.74 -22.95
CA SER A 201 1.66 -12.64 -22.66
C SER A 201 1.88 -14.03 -23.26
N ASP A 202 1.75 -15.08 -22.45
CA ASP A 202 1.91 -16.48 -22.87
C ASP A 202 0.91 -16.87 -23.98
N ASN A 203 -0.19 -16.12 -24.12
CA ASN A 203 -1.25 -16.36 -25.11
C ASN A 203 -1.03 -15.65 -26.45
N LEU A 204 0.08 -14.89 -26.61
CA LEU A 204 0.33 -14.10 -27.82
C LEU A 204 0.42 -14.98 -29.08
N ILE A 205 1.14 -16.09 -29.00
CA ILE A 205 1.28 -17.06 -30.10
C ILE A 205 -0.09 -17.67 -30.43
N GLU A 206 -0.85 -18.12 -29.42
CA GLU A 206 -2.18 -18.71 -29.62
C GLU A 206 -3.16 -17.74 -30.30
N ASN A 207 -3.13 -16.47 -29.91
CA ASN A 207 -4.02 -15.45 -30.47
C ASN A 207 -3.71 -15.16 -31.95
N VAL A 208 -2.41 -15.09 -32.31
CA VAL A 208 -1.99 -14.91 -33.70
C VAL A 208 -2.30 -16.17 -34.52
N MET A 209 -2.05 -17.36 -33.99
CA MET A 209 -2.36 -18.63 -34.67
C MET A 209 -3.87 -18.81 -34.87
N ARG A 210 -4.71 -18.38 -33.92
CA ARG A 210 -6.18 -18.38 -34.06
C ARG A 210 -6.63 -17.46 -35.20
N HIS A 211 -6.09 -16.24 -35.27
CA HIS A 211 -6.38 -15.32 -36.37
C HIS A 211 -5.92 -15.86 -37.73
N ILE A 212 -4.80 -16.58 -37.77
CA ILE A 212 -4.31 -17.23 -38.99
C ILE A 212 -5.25 -18.37 -39.42
N ALA A 213 -5.73 -19.19 -38.47
CA ALA A 213 -6.69 -20.26 -38.74
C ALA A 213 -8.03 -19.71 -39.29
N ASP A 214 -8.49 -18.57 -38.77
CA ASP A 214 -9.70 -17.89 -39.27
C ASP A 214 -9.52 -17.30 -40.67
N LEU A 215 -8.28 -16.97 -41.06
CA LEU A 215 -7.95 -16.45 -42.39
C LEU A 215 -7.87 -17.55 -43.45
N ASN A 216 -7.62 -18.81 -43.06
CA ASN A 216 -7.47 -19.97 -43.95
C ASN A 216 -8.27 -21.19 -43.41
N PRO A 217 -9.60 -21.25 -43.56
CA PRO A 217 -10.35 -22.44 -43.19
C PRO A 217 -9.95 -23.63 -44.09
N THR A 218 -9.28 -24.63 -43.53
CA THR A 218 -8.95 -25.87 -44.26
C THR A 218 -10.22 -26.63 -44.66
N PRO A 219 -10.30 -27.15 -45.90
CA PRO A 219 -11.50 -27.85 -46.38
C PRO A 219 -11.60 -29.27 -45.80
N VAL A 220 -12.77 -29.59 -45.23
CA VAL A 220 -13.15 -30.94 -44.77
C VAL A 220 -13.24 -31.91 -45.98
N PRO A 221 -12.77 -33.18 -45.90
CA PRO A 221 -12.85 -34.13 -47.03
C PRO A 221 -14.27 -34.73 -47.23
N PRO A 222 -14.56 -35.32 -48.40
CA PRO A 222 -15.91 -35.30 -48.98
C PRO A 222 -16.76 -36.53 -48.63
N ALA A 223 -18.03 -36.32 -48.29
CA ALA A 223 -19.08 -37.33 -48.38
C ALA A 223 -19.93 -37.11 -49.64
N LYS A 224 -19.95 -38.14 -50.48
CA LYS A 224 -20.71 -38.43 -51.72
C LYS A 224 -21.88 -37.50 -52.10
N LYS A 225 -21.79 -36.98 -53.33
CA LYS A 225 -22.90 -36.57 -54.24
C LYS A 225 -23.74 -37.80 -54.69
N PRO A 226 -24.91 -37.68 -55.36
CA PRO A 226 -25.42 -36.55 -56.18
C PRO A 226 -26.93 -36.23 -55.92
N LEU A 227 -27.62 -35.19 -56.40
CA LEU A 227 -27.91 -34.68 -57.75
C LEU A 227 -28.57 -33.26 -57.61
N LEU A 228 -28.33 -32.41 -58.60
CA LEU A 228 -28.87 -31.07 -58.93
C LEU A 228 -30.41 -31.11 -59.29
N PRO A 229 -31.17 -30.01 -59.64
CA PRO A 229 -30.86 -28.55 -59.68
C PRO A 229 -32.04 -27.50 -59.51
N TRP A 230 -31.65 -26.19 -59.58
CA TRP A 230 -32.34 -24.89 -59.81
C TRP A 230 -33.19 -24.12 -58.76
N ALA A 231 -32.76 -22.85 -58.59
CA ALA A 231 -33.51 -21.58 -58.73
C ALA A 231 -34.08 -20.81 -57.50
N ALA A 232 -33.71 -19.52 -57.50
CA ALA A 232 -34.21 -18.35 -56.73
C ALA A 232 -33.79 -18.30 -55.24
N PHE A 233 -33.23 -17.24 -54.67
CA PHE A 233 -33.44 -15.80 -54.87
C PHE A 233 -32.12 -15.01 -54.78
N GLY A 234 -32.10 -13.83 -55.41
CA GLY A 234 -30.91 -12.99 -55.53
C GLY A 234 -30.78 -11.85 -54.52
N ALA A 235 -29.59 -11.24 -54.64
CA ALA A 235 -29.26 -9.81 -54.63
C ALA A 235 -29.26 -9.02 -53.30
N ALA A 236 -28.03 -8.73 -52.84
CA ALA A 236 -27.51 -7.49 -52.23
C ALA A 236 -26.05 -7.80 -51.76
N VAL A 237 -24.95 -7.07 -51.97
CA VAL A 237 -24.68 -5.67 -52.33
C VAL A 237 -23.31 -5.56 -53.04
N ALA A 238 -23.29 -4.64 -54.01
CA ALA A 238 -22.21 -3.91 -54.69
C ALA A 238 -20.73 -4.15 -54.33
N LEU A 239 -19.99 -4.45 -55.39
CA LEU A 239 -18.54 -4.29 -55.54
C LEU A 239 -18.32 -3.44 -56.80
N VAL A 240 -17.26 -2.63 -56.77
CA VAL A 240 -16.55 -1.94 -57.88
C VAL A 240 -16.70 -0.41 -57.94
N ILE A 241 -15.54 0.19 -58.24
CA ILE A 241 -15.20 1.56 -58.69
C ILE A 241 -14.60 2.48 -57.63
N LEU A 242 -13.29 2.32 -57.40
CA LEU A 242 -12.29 3.33 -57.83
C LEU A 242 -10.86 2.75 -57.69
N LEU A 243 -10.41 2.10 -58.77
CA LEU A 243 -9.00 2.06 -59.14
C LEU A 243 -8.62 3.47 -59.60
N GLY A 244 -7.54 4.03 -59.08
CA GLY A 244 -7.01 5.29 -59.57
C GLY A 244 -5.74 5.72 -58.85
N VAL A 245 -4.62 5.57 -59.54
CA VAL A 245 -3.28 6.07 -59.24
C VAL A 245 -2.40 5.18 -58.35
N GLY A 246 -1.51 4.46 -59.02
CA GLY A 246 -0.10 4.82 -58.82
C GLY A 246 0.80 3.77 -58.19
N SER A 247 0.98 2.66 -58.91
CA SER A 247 2.21 1.86 -58.90
C SER A 247 3.46 2.72 -59.16
N GLN A 248 4.03 3.36 -58.14
CA GLN A 248 5.37 3.97 -58.16
C GLN A 248 6.01 4.05 -56.76
N TYR A 249 6.16 2.94 -56.03
CA TYR A 249 7.02 2.94 -54.81
C TYR A 249 7.82 1.65 -54.59
N LEU A 250 7.96 0.80 -55.61
CA LEU A 250 8.78 -0.42 -55.53
C LEU A 250 10.26 -0.24 -55.95
N LEU A 251 10.73 0.99 -56.22
CA LEU A 251 12.11 1.25 -56.65
C LEU A 251 12.89 2.25 -55.78
N ARG A 252 12.52 2.43 -54.51
CA ARG A 252 13.35 3.15 -53.52
C ARG A 252 13.63 2.29 -52.30
N PHE A 253 14.13 1.08 -52.51
CA PHE A 253 14.70 0.26 -51.45
C PHE A 253 16.13 -0.12 -51.82
N GLN A 254 17.05 0.80 -51.56
CA GLN A 254 18.44 0.55 -51.20
C GLN A 254 19.04 1.88 -50.71
N GLN A 255 18.65 2.32 -49.52
CA GLN A 255 19.54 3.17 -48.71
C GLN A 255 19.54 2.68 -47.26
N PRO A 256 20.71 2.41 -46.67
CA PRO A 256 20.81 2.14 -45.25
C PRO A 256 20.42 3.39 -44.46
N TYR A 257 19.95 3.17 -43.24
CA TYR A 257 19.84 4.17 -42.16
C TYR A 257 20.88 5.30 -42.32
N SER A 258 20.45 6.55 -42.50
CA SER A 258 21.34 7.72 -42.53
C SER A 258 21.91 7.97 -41.13
N PHE A 259 23.21 8.25 -41.09
CA PHE A 259 24.06 8.38 -39.90
C PHE A 259 24.39 9.84 -39.56
N ASP A 260 23.57 10.81 -39.98
CA ASP A 260 23.88 12.23 -39.77
C ASP A 260 23.09 12.80 -38.58
N ALA A 261 23.47 12.39 -37.37
CA ALA A 261 23.36 13.29 -36.22
C ALA A 261 24.68 14.03 -36.13
N GLN A 262 24.64 15.36 -36.29
CA GLN A 262 25.82 16.22 -36.17
C GLN A 262 26.55 15.91 -34.87
N SER A 263 27.87 15.70 -34.99
CA SER A 263 28.78 15.66 -33.84
C SER A 263 28.72 17.02 -33.15
N GLU A 264 28.28 17.05 -31.90
CA GLU A 264 28.49 18.21 -31.03
C GLU A 264 30.01 18.42 -30.86
N PRO A 265 30.49 19.68 -30.85
CA PRO A 265 31.92 19.96 -30.82
C PRO A 265 32.54 19.53 -29.48
N THR A 266 33.54 18.67 -29.59
CA THR A 266 34.44 18.28 -28.50
C THR A 266 35.28 19.48 -28.08
N ILE A 267 35.09 19.97 -26.86
CA ILE A 267 36.11 20.78 -26.17
C ILE A 267 36.98 19.78 -25.40
N GLU A 268 38.19 19.53 -25.90
CA GLU A 268 39.22 18.82 -25.15
C GLU A 268 39.77 19.76 -24.06
N LEU A 269 39.29 19.59 -22.83
CA LEU A 269 40.03 20.04 -21.66
C LEU A 269 41.07 18.97 -21.36
N VAL A 270 42.32 19.27 -21.70
CA VAL A 270 43.50 18.54 -21.25
C VAL A 270 43.71 18.93 -19.78
N ASP A 271 43.19 18.11 -18.86
CA ASP A 271 43.62 18.14 -17.46
C ASP A 271 44.78 17.17 -17.29
N GLU A 272 45.97 17.73 -17.10
CA GLU A 272 47.12 17.00 -16.55
C GLU A 272 46.77 16.47 -15.14
N PRO A 273 47.17 15.24 -14.80
CA PRO A 273 46.87 14.67 -13.49
C PRO A 273 47.78 15.28 -12.41
N ILE A 274 47.21 16.05 -11.49
CA ILE A 274 47.83 16.25 -10.18
C ILE A 274 47.62 14.96 -9.37
N LEU A 275 48.70 14.20 -9.20
CA LEU A 275 48.79 13.11 -8.24
C LEU A 275 48.69 13.67 -6.82
N ILE A 276 47.62 13.31 -6.10
CA ILE A 276 47.64 13.25 -4.63
C ILE A 276 47.21 11.83 -4.25
N GLU A 277 48.18 11.03 -3.83
CA GLU A 277 47.95 9.76 -3.14
C GLU A 277 47.25 10.03 -1.81
N ILE A 278 46.04 9.51 -1.62
CA ILE A 278 45.57 9.11 -0.28
C ILE A 278 45.02 7.69 -0.37
N VAL A 279 45.64 6.84 0.43
CA VAL A 279 45.46 5.39 0.54
C VAL A 279 44.10 5.03 1.13
N ALA A 280 43.34 4.25 0.35
CA ALA A 280 42.47 3.12 0.67
C ALA A 280 41.72 2.97 2.03
N LYS A 281 40.43 2.64 1.86
CA LYS A 281 39.66 1.47 2.41
C LYS A 281 38.63 1.70 3.56
N PRO A 282 37.64 0.79 3.73
CA PRO A 282 36.22 1.15 3.62
C PRO A 282 35.34 0.78 4.83
N ALA A 283 34.07 1.20 4.78
CA ALA A 283 32.87 0.63 5.42
C ALA A 283 32.93 0.19 6.91
N VAL A 284 32.14 0.85 7.76
CA VAL A 284 31.70 0.28 9.05
C VAL A 284 30.17 0.24 9.10
N ARG A 285 29.69 -0.99 8.96
CA ARG A 285 28.37 -1.51 9.32
C ARG A 285 28.35 -1.64 10.85
N ASN A 286 27.45 -0.93 11.54
CA ASN A 286 27.26 -1.09 12.97
C ASN A 286 26.56 -2.43 13.26
N GLN A 287 27.35 -3.46 13.58
CA GLN A 287 26.92 -4.62 14.35
C GLN A 287 27.25 -4.35 15.81
N ILE A 288 26.24 -4.24 16.67
CA ILE A 288 26.43 -4.28 18.12
C ILE A 288 26.44 -5.75 18.53
N GLY A 289 27.64 -6.33 18.60
CA GLY A 289 27.88 -7.64 19.21
C GLY A 289 28.24 -7.45 20.69
N ARG A 290 27.41 -8.01 21.58
CA ARG A 290 27.77 -8.20 23.00
C ARG A 290 28.94 -9.17 23.10
N THR A 291 30.02 -8.78 23.77
CA THR A 291 31.07 -9.70 24.21
C THR A 291 30.95 -9.94 25.71
N ILE A 292 30.78 -11.21 26.06
CA ILE A 292 30.88 -11.77 27.41
C ILE A 292 32.35 -11.74 27.82
N ILE A 293 32.67 -11.24 29.02
CA ILE A 293 33.97 -11.45 29.67
C ILE A 293 33.73 -12.23 30.97
N PRO A 294 34.34 -13.42 31.15
CA PRO A 294 34.31 -14.16 32.41
C PRO A 294 35.30 -13.57 33.43
N GLY A 295 34.92 -13.57 34.70
CA GLY A 295 35.61 -12.85 35.76
C GLY A 295 36.87 -13.51 36.34
N LYS A 296 37.60 -12.71 37.13
CA LYS A 296 38.29 -13.19 38.35
C LYS A 296 38.66 -12.03 39.29
N ASN A 297 38.46 -12.29 40.58
CA ASN A 297 38.68 -11.47 41.77
C ASN A 297 40.01 -10.69 41.84
N SER A 298 39.98 -9.49 42.44
CA SER A 298 40.60 -9.23 43.77
C SER A 298 40.50 -7.76 44.21
N GLY A 299 40.10 -7.55 45.47
CA GLY A 299 40.77 -6.63 46.41
C GLY A 299 40.52 -5.11 46.35
N ALA A 300 39.69 -4.64 47.29
CA ALA A 300 39.87 -3.48 48.17
C ALA A 300 40.11 -2.05 47.62
N GLY A 301 39.26 -1.11 48.08
CA GLY A 301 39.76 0.13 48.71
C GLY A 301 39.65 1.45 47.92
N MET A 302 38.74 2.31 48.40
CA MET A 302 38.90 3.76 48.65
C MET A 302 39.12 4.77 47.49
N GLN A 303 38.16 5.72 47.44
CA GLN A 303 38.29 7.19 47.35
C GLN A 303 39.15 7.87 46.27
N THR A 304 38.46 8.73 45.52
CA THR A 304 38.82 10.09 45.06
C THR A 304 40.20 10.31 44.43
N SER A 305 40.21 10.81 43.19
CA SER A 305 40.86 12.09 42.86
C SER A 305 40.47 12.56 41.46
N GLN A 306 40.04 13.82 41.40
CA GLN A 306 40.02 14.65 40.21
C GLN A 306 41.44 14.76 39.64
N THR A 307 41.55 14.73 38.31
CA THR A 307 42.62 15.46 37.63
C THR A 307 42.04 16.07 36.36
N ASN A 308 41.83 17.38 36.46
CA ASN A 308 41.61 18.29 35.33
C ASN A 308 42.85 18.26 34.42
N LEU A 309 42.64 18.10 33.12
CA LEU A 309 43.56 18.61 32.11
C LEU A 309 42.77 19.53 31.20
N THR A 310 42.91 20.81 31.52
CA THR A 310 42.53 21.96 30.72
C THR A 310 43.42 22.07 29.49
N THR A 311 42.81 22.14 28.31
CA THR A 311 43.36 22.88 27.18
C THR A 311 42.26 23.79 26.64
N ASN A 312 42.32 25.06 27.05
CA ASN A 312 41.58 26.15 26.44
C ASN A 312 42.19 26.48 25.07
N VAL A 313 41.38 26.37 24.02
CA VAL A 313 41.49 27.22 22.83
C VAL A 313 40.06 27.68 22.52
N TRP A 314 39.83 28.99 22.66
CA TRP A 314 38.56 29.64 22.37
C TRP A 314 38.45 29.98 20.88
N ASP A 315 37.34 29.57 20.29
CA ASP A 315 36.52 30.29 19.28
C ASP A 315 35.14 29.58 19.33
N ASP A 316 34.38 29.76 20.42
CA ASP A 316 33.32 30.78 20.63
C ASP A 316 32.25 30.84 19.51
N ASP A 317 31.32 29.87 19.58
CA ASP A 317 29.86 30.01 19.37
C ASP A 317 29.13 28.65 19.22
N ALA A 318 29.84 27.52 19.30
CA ALA A 318 29.25 26.17 19.20
C ALA A 318 28.84 25.54 20.55
N ALA A 319 29.06 26.22 21.68
CA ALA A 319 28.88 25.66 23.01
C ALA A 319 27.71 26.30 23.78
N LYS A 320 26.47 26.09 23.32
CA LYS A 320 25.25 26.36 24.13
C LYS A 320 23.99 25.65 23.62
N PHE A 321 24.10 24.38 23.28
CA PHE A 321 22.93 23.49 23.27
C PHE A 321 23.34 22.21 24.00
N SER A 322 22.88 22.03 25.24
CA SER A 322 22.81 20.68 25.82
C SER A 322 22.05 19.83 24.81
N ALA A 323 22.60 18.67 24.42
CA ALA A 323 21.96 17.75 23.49
C ALA A 323 20.56 17.40 24.03
N SER A 324 19.55 18.12 23.54
CA SER A 324 18.19 18.07 24.05
C SER A 324 17.57 16.78 23.51
N ARG A 325 17.43 15.78 24.38
CA ARG A 325 16.92 14.46 23.99
C ARG A 325 15.40 14.45 24.00
N TRP A 326 14.81 13.92 22.94
CA TRP A 326 13.39 13.60 22.91
C TRP A 326 13.05 12.65 24.05
N THR A 327 12.01 12.97 24.81
CA THR A 327 11.47 12.11 25.86
C THR A 327 10.19 11.47 25.36
N GLN A 328 10.06 10.15 25.51
CA GLN A 328 8.83 9.47 25.16
C GLN A 328 7.73 9.84 26.16
N SER A 329 6.60 10.32 25.66
CA SER A 329 5.42 10.56 26.48
C SER A 329 4.64 9.26 26.70
N ILE A 330 3.90 9.15 27.79
CA ILE A 330 3.02 8.01 28.06
C ILE A 330 1.98 7.88 26.93
N GLY A 331 1.42 9.01 26.48
CA GLY A 331 0.42 9.06 25.43
C GLY A 331 -0.90 8.37 25.82
N PRO A 332 -1.90 8.36 24.93
CA PRO A 332 -3.11 7.61 25.17
C PRO A 332 -2.83 6.11 25.10
N LYS A 333 -3.51 5.35 25.97
CA LYS A 333 -3.39 3.89 26.02
C LYS A 333 -4.05 3.26 24.80
N GLY A 334 -3.48 2.15 24.32
CA GLY A 334 -3.97 1.41 23.15
C GLY A 334 -2.90 1.21 22.08
N SER A 335 -3.16 0.29 21.16
CA SER A 335 -2.34 0.04 19.98
C SER A 335 -3.16 -0.75 18.96
N ILE A 336 -2.82 -0.68 17.68
CA ILE A 336 -3.32 -1.69 16.73
C ILE A 336 -2.70 -3.03 17.10
N VAL A 337 -3.52 -4.06 17.20
CA VAL A 337 -3.09 -5.44 17.49
C VAL A 337 -3.30 -6.30 16.26
N TYR A 338 -2.20 -6.90 15.79
CA TYR A 338 -2.15 -7.74 14.60
C TYR A 338 -2.36 -9.22 14.91
N ASP A 339 -1.91 -9.68 16.08
CA ASP A 339 -2.19 -11.02 16.57
C ASP A 339 -2.26 -11.07 18.11
N ILE A 340 -3.02 -12.03 18.64
CA ILE A 340 -3.08 -12.35 20.08
C ILE A 340 -2.89 -13.86 20.20
N PHE A 341 -2.02 -14.29 21.11
CA PHE A 341 -1.64 -15.68 21.29
C PHE A 341 -1.63 -16.05 22.77
N ALA A 342 -2.16 -17.23 23.10
CA ALA A 342 -2.04 -17.83 24.43
C ALA A 342 -1.10 -19.04 24.36
N ALA A 343 -0.04 -19.01 25.16
CA ALA A 343 0.88 -20.13 25.31
C ALA A 343 0.28 -21.23 26.20
N ALA A 344 0.82 -22.44 26.14
CA ALA A 344 0.31 -23.59 26.89
C ALA A 344 0.37 -23.41 28.43
N ASP A 345 1.26 -22.54 28.91
CA ASP A 345 1.37 -22.18 30.33
C ASP A 345 0.33 -21.15 30.80
N GLY A 346 -0.54 -20.69 29.91
CA GLY A 346 -1.56 -19.66 30.16
C GLY A 346 -1.06 -18.22 29.97
N THR A 347 0.20 -18.01 29.60
CA THR A 347 0.74 -16.69 29.30
C THR A 347 0.14 -16.15 28.00
N ILE A 348 -0.29 -14.88 28.02
CA ILE A 348 -0.87 -14.22 26.83
C ILE A 348 0.10 -13.21 26.24
N TYR A 349 0.24 -13.24 24.92
CA TYR A 349 1.04 -12.35 24.12
C TYR A 349 0.18 -11.59 23.12
N ALA A 350 0.55 -10.35 22.82
CA ALA A 350 -0.09 -9.53 21.79
C ALA A 350 0.97 -8.90 20.88
N ALA A 351 0.93 -9.25 19.59
CA ALA A 351 1.74 -8.61 18.58
C ALA A 351 1.03 -7.33 18.12
N ALA A 352 1.61 -6.19 18.43
CA ALA A 352 1.02 -4.88 18.21
C ALA A 352 1.92 -4.02 17.32
N LYS A 353 1.39 -2.88 16.86
CA LYS A 353 2.14 -1.95 16.00
C LYS A 353 3.47 -1.49 16.59
N THR A 354 3.52 -1.25 17.90
CA THR A 354 4.73 -0.78 18.59
C THR A 354 5.66 -1.92 19.03
N GLY A 355 5.31 -3.18 18.76
CA GLY A 355 6.08 -4.34 19.18
C GLY A 355 5.25 -5.43 19.88
N LEU A 356 5.94 -6.34 20.54
CA LEU A 356 5.37 -7.49 21.23
C LEU A 356 5.13 -7.18 22.71
N TYR A 357 3.89 -7.42 23.15
CA TYR A 357 3.47 -7.27 24.54
C TYR A 357 3.22 -8.62 25.20
N LYS A 358 3.50 -8.70 26.49
CA LYS A 358 3.20 -9.83 27.37
C LYS A 358 2.23 -9.39 28.47
N LEU A 359 1.21 -10.20 28.74
CA LEU A 359 0.28 -9.95 29.83
C LEU A 359 0.88 -10.43 31.15
N THR A 360 0.97 -9.53 32.12
CA THR A 360 1.44 -9.84 33.47
C THR A 360 0.34 -10.45 34.34
N PRO A 361 0.68 -11.17 35.42
CA PRO A 361 -0.30 -11.69 36.39
C PRO A 361 -1.20 -10.61 37.01
N ASN A 362 -0.73 -9.35 37.06
CA ASN A 362 -1.49 -8.21 37.54
C ASN A 362 -2.43 -7.61 36.48
N ALA A 363 -2.72 -8.33 35.40
CA ALA A 363 -3.60 -7.92 34.31
C ALA A 363 -3.17 -6.61 33.61
N MET A 364 -1.86 -6.41 33.45
CA MET A 364 -1.28 -5.29 32.69
C MET A 364 -0.38 -5.80 31.56
N TRP A 365 -0.47 -5.16 30.40
CA TRP A 365 0.42 -5.42 29.27
C TRP A 365 1.77 -4.75 29.50
N VAL A 366 2.85 -5.47 29.19
CA VAL A 366 4.22 -4.93 29.22
C VAL A 366 4.85 -5.16 27.85
N LEU A 367 5.43 -4.10 27.29
CA LEU A 367 6.23 -4.19 26.06
C LEU A 367 7.50 -4.97 26.39
N ILE A 368 7.65 -6.15 25.79
CA ILE A 368 8.81 -7.03 26.02
C ILE A 368 9.82 -6.95 24.88
N ASN A 369 9.39 -6.55 23.68
CA ASN A 369 10.27 -6.38 22.54
C ASN A 369 9.70 -5.36 21.53
N ALA A 370 10.48 -4.34 21.17
CA ALA A 370 10.11 -3.33 20.17
C ALA A 370 10.78 -3.56 18.79
N ASP A 371 11.74 -4.47 18.72
CA ASP A 371 12.62 -4.64 17.56
C ASP A 371 12.05 -5.60 16.51
N ILE A 372 11.09 -6.47 16.87
CA ILE A 372 10.42 -7.33 15.89
C ILE A 372 9.60 -6.43 14.96
N PRO A 373 9.89 -6.42 13.64
CA PRO A 373 9.12 -5.63 12.70
C PRO A 373 7.74 -6.28 12.56
N THR A 374 6.73 -5.75 13.24
CA THR A 374 5.36 -6.28 13.13
C THR A 374 4.67 -5.86 11.82
N GLY A 375 5.24 -4.88 11.09
CA GLY A 375 4.76 -4.46 9.77
C GLY A 375 3.28 -4.07 9.78
N GLN A 376 2.61 -4.17 8.62
CA GLN A 376 1.14 -4.03 8.53
C GLN A 376 0.43 -5.40 8.37
N TYR A 377 1.09 -6.50 8.73
CA TYR A 377 0.63 -7.86 8.41
C TYR A 377 0.38 -8.66 9.69
N ARG A 378 -0.42 -9.73 9.60
CA ARG A 378 -0.53 -10.71 10.70
C ARG A 378 0.86 -11.25 11.04
N VAL A 379 1.13 -11.35 12.34
CA VAL A 379 2.39 -11.85 12.90
C VAL A 379 2.06 -13.12 13.68
N PRO A 380 1.80 -14.25 13.00
CA PRO A 380 1.37 -15.45 13.68
C PRO A 380 2.45 -15.93 14.65
N MET A 381 2.01 -16.31 15.84
CA MET A 381 2.86 -16.87 16.88
C MET A 381 2.47 -18.32 17.17
N ALA A 382 3.47 -19.11 17.52
CA ALA A 382 3.29 -20.48 17.97
C ALA A 382 4.26 -20.77 19.11
N GLU A 383 3.90 -21.69 19.99
CA GLU A 383 4.75 -22.16 21.09
C GLU A 383 4.94 -23.67 20.96
N HIS A 384 6.14 -24.12 21.25
CA HIS A 384 6.45 -25.54 21.32
C HIS A 384 7.57 -25.78 22.34
N GLN A 385 7.29 -26.65 23.32
CA GLN A 385 8.23 -27.05 24.37
C GLN A 385 8.87 -25.85 25.11
N GLY A 386 8.08 -24.80 25.37
CA GLY A 386 8.51 -23.57 26.05
C GLY A 386 9.22 -22.56 25.16
N THR A 387 9.47 -22.88 23.88
CA THR A 387 10.08 -21.95 22.91
C THR A 387 8.98 -21.29 22.08
N LEU A 388 9.05 -19.96 21.97
CA LEU A 388 8.15 -19.18 21.12
C LEU A 388 8.72 -19.05 19.72
N TYR A 389 7.85 -19.11 18.71
CA TYR A 389 8.19 -18.95 17.30
C TYR A 389 7.29 -17.90 16.68
N THR A 390 7.86 -17.07 15.81
CA THR A 390 7.11 -16.10 15.02
C THR A 390 7.78 -15.83 13.68
N VAL A 391 7.16 -14.99 12.85
CA VAL A 391 7.67 -14.59 11.55
C VAL A 391 7.64 -13.08 11.38
N SER A 392 8.76 -12.51 10.96
CA SER A 392 8.84 -11.12 10.48
C SER A 392 8.47 -11.06 8.99
N PRO A 393 8.48 -9.90 8.31
CA PRO A 393 8.30 -9.83 6.85
C PRO A 393 9.27 -10.71 6.05
N ASP A 394 10.48 -10.95 6.54
CA ASP A 394 11.55 -11.61 5.79
C ASP A 394 12.10 -12.89 6.44
N GLU A 395 11.95 -13.07 7.75
CA GLU A 395 12.62 -14.13 8.51
C GLU A 395 11.68 -14.88 9.46
N ALA A 396 12.03 -16.12 9.80
CA ALA A 396 11.45 -16.85 10.92
C ALA A 396 12.34 -16.65 12.17
N LEU A 397 11.71 -16.45 13.33
CA LEU A 397 12.37 -16.10 14.58
C LEU A 397 11.95 -17.08 15.69
N ALA A 398 12.86 -17.33 16.64
CA ALA A 398 12.59 -18.10 17.85
C ALA A 398 13.04 -17.36 19.11
N SER A 399 12.35 -17.60 20.23
CA SER A 399 12.67 -17.04 21.54
C SER A 399 12.56 -18.12 22.63
N GLU A 400 13.61 -18.24 23.42
CA GLU A 400 13.74 -19.21 24.52
C GLU A 400 13.53 -18.55 25.91
N ASP A 401 13.36 -17.23 25.96
CA ASP A 401 13.24 -16.43 27.18
C ASP A 401 11.85 -15.79 27.32
N GLY A 402 10.83 -16.39 26.69
CA GLY A 402 9.46 -15.90 26.78
C GLY A 402 9.22 -14.58 26.04
N GLY A 403 9.96 -14.38 24.93
CA GLY A 403 9.75 -13.29 23.98
C GLY A 403 10.59 -12.04 24.21
N GLU A 404 11.51 -12.04 25.18
CA GLU A 404 12.40 -10.90 25.45
C GLU A 404 13.46 -10.76 24.34
N THR A 405 14.09 -11.86 23.94
CA THR A 405 15.05 -11.90 22.84
C THR A 405 14.63 -12.88 21.75
N TRP A 406 14.91 -12.51 20.50
CA TRP A 406 14.52 -13.27 19.31
C TRP A 406 15.73 -13.53 18.42
N ASN A 407 15.96 -14.81 18.13
CA ASN A 407 17.04 -15.27 17.28
C ASN A 407 16.51 -15.66 15.89
N PRO A 408 17.17 -15.21 14.80
CA PRO A 408 16.77 -15.59 13.46
C PRO A 408 17.08 -17.06 13.19
N LEU A 409 16.09 -17.78 12.69
CA LEU A 409 16.20 -19.17 12.27
C LEU A 409 16.61 -19.30 10.79
N GLY A 410 16.14 -18.37 9.96
CA GLY A 410 16.38 -18.36 8.53
C GLY A 410 15.38 -17.51 7.76
N GLN A 411 15.65 -17.31 6.47
CA GLN A 411 14.73 -16.60 5.58
C GLN A 411 13.46 -17.43 5.36
N ARG A 412 12.32 -16.76 5.36
CA ARG A 412 11.04 -17.39 5.06
C ARG A 412 10.56 -17.09 3.63
N PRO A 413 9.64 -17.90 3.08
CA PRO A 413 8.97 -17.58 1.83
C PRO A 413 8.22 -16.24 1.93
N LYS A 414 8.37 -15.38 0.91
CA LYS A 414 7.72 -14.07 0.86
C LYS A 414 6.21 -14.19 0.69
N GLY A 415 5.44 -13.40 1.43
CA GLY A 415 3.98 -13.32 1.34
C GLY A 415 3.35 -12.94 2.68
N ALA A 416 2.05 -12.65 2.66
CA ALA A 416 1.27 -12.39 3.87
C ALA A 416 1.03 -13.70 4.62
N ALA A 417 1.54 -13.79 5.84
CA ALA A 417 1.34 -14.95 6.71
C ALA A 417 -0.10 -14.96 7.25
N SER A 418 -0.75 -16.13 7.22
CA SER A 418 -2.08 -16.35 7.79
C SER A 418 -2.06 -17.31 8.99
N GLY A 419 -0.98 -18.03 9.22
CA GLY A 419 -0.80 -18.87 10.41
C GLY A 419 0.58 -19.53 10.47
N LEU A 420 0.98 -19.93 11.68
CA LEU A 420 2.23 -20.62 11.97
C LEU A 420 1.92 -21.79 12.91
N ILE A 421 2.44 -22.97 12.60
CA ILE A 421 2.29 -24.18 13.42
C ILE A 421 3.68 -24.78 13.62
N VAL A 422 3.95 -25.24 14.84
CA VAL A 422 5.16 -26.01 15.19
C VAL A 422 4.73 -27.36 15.75
N THR A 423 5.32 -28.44 15.25
CA THR A 423 5.08 -29.81 15.74
C THR A 423 6.39 -30.53 15.98
N ASP A 424 6.33 -31.67 16.65
CA ASP A 424 7.48 -32.58 16.77
C ASP A 424 7.96 -33.02 15.36
N ALA A 425 9.26 -33.27 15.23
CA ALA A 425 9.83 -33.79 13.99
C ALA A 425 9.18 -35.13 13.56
N SER A 426 8.59 -35.11 12.36
CA SER A 426 7.94 -36.29 11.77
C SER A 426 8.92 -37.39 11.33
N GLN A 427 10.20 -37.05 11.13
CA GLN A 427 11.26 -38.00 10.75
C GLN A 427 12.48 -37.86 11.66
N LYS A 428 12.65 -38.79 12.61
CA LYS A 428 13.83 -38.91 13.51
C LYS A 428 15.15 -39.28 12.79
N HIS A 429 15.24 -39.13 11.46
CA HIS A 429 16.43 -39.51 10.68
C HIS A 429 17.41 -38.36 10.45
N ASP A 430 17.01 -37.11 10.70
CA ASP A 430 17.94 -35.99 10.81
C ASP A 430 18.31 -35.79 12.29
N PRO A 431 19.55 -36.06 12.72
CA PRO A 431 19.98 -35.86 14.10
C PRO A 431 19.97 -34.40 14.58
N GLN A 432 19.69 -33.44 13.70
CA GLN A 432 19.75 -32.00 14.00
C GLN A 432 18.40 -31.26 14.00
N ALA A 433 17.26 -31.91 13.73
CA ALA A 433 15.96 -31.25 13.68
C ALA A 433 14.96 -31.88 14.65
N ASP A 434 14.74 -31.23 15.80
CA ASP A 434 13.77 -31.68 16.82
C ASP A 434 12.32 -31.27 16.49
N ILE A 435 12.13 -30.31 15.58
CA ILE A 435 10.82 -29.72 15.25
C ILE A 435 10.55 -29.64 13.75
N THR A 436 9.27 -29.59 13.38
CA THR A 436 8.79 -29.22 12.04
C THR A 436 7.96 -27.94 12.11
N LEU A 437 8.27 -26.96 11.26
CA LEU A 437 7.53 -25.70 11.15
C LEU A 437 6.64 -25.72 9.91
N TYR A 438 5.42 -25.20 10.05
CA TYR A 438 4.48 -25.00 8.96
C TYR A 438 4.03 -23.55 8.92
N LEU A 439 4.24 -22.88 7.78
CA LEU A 439 3.87 -21.50 7.55
C LEU A 439 2.79 -21.44 6.47
N ALA A 440 1.62 -20.95 6.85
CA ALA A 440 0.53 -20.68 5.92
C ALA A 440 0.67 -19.27 5.35
N LEU A 441 0.63 -19.16 4.02
CA LEU A 441 0.64 -17.90 3.31
C LEU A 441 -0.67 -17.72 2.56
N GLN A 442 -1.30 -16.56 2.74
CA GLN A 442 -2.66 -16.30 2.30
C GLN A 442 -2.90 -16.60 0.82
N GLU A 443 -1.93 -16.35 -0.07
CA GLU A 443 -2.07 -16.53 -1.54
C GLU A 443 -1.12 -17.58 -2.12
N LYS A 444 -0.37 -18.29 -1.28
CA LYS A 444 0.72 -19.18 -1.73
C LYS A 444 0.63 -20.60 -1.15
N GLY A 445 -0.42 -20.88 -0.39
CA GLY A 445 -0.60 -22.17 0.25
C GLY A 445 0.27 -22.30 1.50
N ILE A 446 0.66 -23.52 1.83
CA ILE A 446 1.37 -23.87 3.05
C ILE A 446 2.80 -24.29 2.71
N PHE A 447 3.75 -23.84 3.50
CA PHE A 447 5.16 -24.20 3.40
C PHE A 447 5.58 -24.96 4.65
N ARG A 448 6.44 -25.96 4.48
CA ARG A 448 6.99 -26.78 5.56
C ARG A 448 8.50 -26.61 5.63
N SER A 449 9.02 -26.48 6.84
CA SER A 449 10.44 -26.57 7.14
C SER A 449 10.68 -27.74 8.11
N THR A 450 11.55 -28.67 7.70
CA THR A 450 11.97 -29.82 8.52
C THR A 450 13.35 -29.60 9.14
N ASN A 451 13.91 -28.39 9.06
CA ASN A 451 15.23 -28.04 9.56
C ASN A 451 15.18 -26.74 10.36
N ALA A 452 14.15 -26.62 11.21
CA ALA A 452 13.92 -25.48 12.11
C ALA A 452 13.98 -24.11 11.41
N GLY A 453 13.36 -23.98 10.23
CA GLY A 453 13.13 -22.68 9.58
C GLY A 453 14.23 -22.24 8.62
N LYS A 454 15.32 -23.03 8.49
CA LYS A 454 16.43 -22.72 7.58
C LYS A 454 16.04 -22.83 6.10
N HIS A 455 15.25 -23.83 5.75
CA HIS A 455 14.73 -24.04 4.40
C HIS A 455 13.25 -24.38 4.44
N TRP A 456 12.53 -23.93 3.42
CA TRP A 456 11.09 -24.08 3.29
C TRP A 456 10.73 -24.73 1.96
N ALA A 457 9.95 -25.80 2.01
CA ALA A 457 9.41 -26.48 0.84
C ALA A 457 7.88 -26.28 0.78
N PRO A 458 7.29 -26.06 -0.40
CA PRO A 458 5.84 -26.00 -0.53
C PRO A 458 5.21 -27.35 -0.15
N LEU A 459 4.10 -27.30 0.57
CA LEU A 459 3.31 -28.46 1.00
C LEU A 459 1.87 -28.27 0.54
N ASN A 460 1.65 -28.32 -0.77
CA ASN A 460 0.37 -27.93 -1.40
C ASN A 460 -0.32 -29.07 -2.18
N ASP A 461 0.26 -30.26 -2.22
CA ASP A 461 -0.30 -31.39 -2.98
C ASP A 461 -1.66 -31.79 -2.42
N GLY A 462 -2.70 -31.74 -3.25
CA GLY A 462 -4.10 -31.99 -2.84
C GLY A 462 -4.80 -30.78 -2.20
N LEU A 463 -4.11 -29.67 -1.95
CA LEU A 463 -4.69 -28.45 -1.40
C LEU A 463 -5.32 -27.62 -2.53
N ALA A 464 -6.56 -27.94 -2.87
CA ALA A 464 -7.30 -27.16 -3.85
C ALA A 464 -7.78 -25.86 -3.20
N GLY A 465 -7.20 -24.72 -3.59
CA GLY A 465 -7.54 -23.41 -3.04
C GLY A 465 -6.38 -22.46 -3.22
N LYS A 466 -6.61 -21.33 -3.90
CA LYS A 466 -5.56 -20.30 -4.06
C LYS A 466 -5.34 -19.53 -2.76
N ARG A 467 -6.34 -19.56 -1.85
CA ARG A 467 -6.34 -18.79 -0.62
C ARG A 467 -6.43 -19.63 0.64
N VAL A 468 -5.47 -19.47 1.55
CA VAL A 468 -5.46 -20.10 2.88
C VAL A 468 -5.84 -19.06 3.93
N TYR A 469 -6.99 -19.23 4.56
CA TYR A 469 -7.52 -18.28 5.54
C TYR A 469 -7.07 -18.59 6.96
N THR A 470 -6.99 -19.88 7.32
CA THR A 470 -6.65 -20.33 8.68
C THR A 470 -6.01 -21.72 8.65
N VAL A 471 -5.20 -22.02 9.65
CA VAL A 471 -4.60 -23.34 9.87
C VAL A 471 -4.65 -23.69 11.35
N ALA A 472 -4.76 -24.98 11.66
CA ALA A 472 -4.72 -25.49 13.03
C ALA A 472 -4.07 -26.87 13.07
N ALA A 473 -3.66 -27.29 14.27
CA ALA A 473 -3.10 -28.62 14.52
C ALA A 473 -3.69 -29.26 15.78
N ILE A 474 -3.86 -30.57 15.74
CA ILE A 474 -4.12 -31.40 16.92
C ILE A 474 -3.06 -32.51 16.91
N GLY A 475 -2.11 -32.43 17.84
CA GLY A 475 -0.87 -33.20 17.78
C GLY A 475 -0.16 -32.96 16.43
N ASN A 476 0.19 -34.04 15.73
CA ASN A 476 0.81 -33.97 14.40
C ASN A 476 -0.18 -33.94 13.23
N THR A 477 -1.48 -33.84 13.48
CA THR A 477 -2.50 -33.75 12.42
C THR A 477 -2.77 -32.28 12.09
N LEU A 478 -2.55 -31.90 10.83
CA LEU A 478 -2.74 -30.53 10.35
C LEU A 478 -4.07 -30.36 9.62
N PHE A 479 -4.66 -29.18 9.81
CA PHE A 479 -5.89 -28.76 9.17
C PHE A 479 -5.69 -27.38 8.52
N ALA A 480 -6.31 -27.16 7.37
CA ALA A 480 -6.24 -25.91 6.62
C ALA A 480 -7.62 -25.51 6.11
N GLY A 481 -8.06 -24.31 6.48
CA GLY A 481 -9.26 -23.68 5.93
C GLY A 481 -8.90 -22.83 4.72
N THR A 482 -9.50 -23.14 3.56
CA THR A 482 -9.27 -22.41 2.31
C THR A 482 -10.56 -21.79 1.78
N ASN A 483 -10.45 -21.06 0.67
CA ASN A 483 -11.59 -20.56 -0.07
C ASN A 483 -12.40 -21.64 -0.84
N ARG A 484 -11.96 -22.90 -0.78
CA ARG A 484 -12.63 -24.05 -1.43
C ARG A 484 -13.11 -25.10 -0.43
N GLY A 485 -12.75 -24.99 0.84
CA GLY A 485 -13.20 -25.89 1.89
C GLY A 485 -12.16 -26.13 2.97
N LEU A 486 -12.45 -27.08 3.85
CA LEU A 486 -11.55 -27.55 4.89
C LEU A 486 -10.70 -28.70 4.36
N TYR A 487 -9.42 -28.72 4.68
CA TYR A 487 -8.49 -29.78 4.30
C TYR A 487 -7.80 -30.33 5.53
N ARG A 488 -7.52 -31.63 5.51
CA ARG A 488 -6.68 -32.31 6.48
C ARG A 488 -5.45 -32.87 5.77
N PHE A 489 -4.28 -32.67 6.36
CA PHE A 489 -3.05 -33.29 5.85
C PHE A 489 -3.02 -34.77 6.24
N GLY A 490 -2.97 -35.65 5.23
CA GLY A 490 -2.82 -37.09 5.38
C GLY A 490 -1.36 -37.52 5.50
N SER A 491 -1.03 -38.72 4.99
CA SER A 491 0.34 -39.24 5.00
C SER A 491 1.28 -38.52 4.02
N SER A 492 0.75 -38.04 2.89
CA SER A 492 1.55 -37.37 1.86
C SER A 492 0.84 -36.21 1.15
N ASN A 493 -0.49 -36.11 1.23
CA ASN A 493 -1.27 -35.09 0.54
C ASN A 493 -2.38 -34.52 1.43
N TRP A 494 -2.88 -33.35 1.05
CA TRP A 494 -4.08 -32.76 1.61
C TRP A 494 -5.32 -33.46 1.07
N GLN A 495 -6.24 -33.78 1.97
CA GLN A 495 -7.53 -34.36 1.66
C GLN A 495 -8.63 -33.38 2.05
N GLN A 496 -9.52 -33.08 1.11
CA GLN A 496 -10.66 -32.22 1.39
C GLN A 496 -11.63 -32.94 2.33
N LEU A 497 -11.97 -32.27 3.43
CA LEU A 497 -13.04 -32.65 4.34
C LEU A 497 -14.33 -31.93 3.95
N LEU A 498 -15.48 -32.46 4.40
CA LEU A 498 -16.79 -31.85 4.17
C LEU A 498 -17.07 -31.60 2.67
N THR A 499 -16.87 -32.60 1.82
CA THR A 499 -16.99 -32.51 0.35
C THR A 499 -18.37 -32.07 -0.15
N HIS A 500 -19.41 -32.17 0.69
CA HIS A 500 -20.79 -31.78 0.37
C HIS A 500 -21.13 -30.33 0.70
N THR A 501 -20.25 -29.61 1.43
CA THR A 501 -20.44 -28.19 1.72
C THR A 501 -19.53 -27.36 0.82
N SER A 502 -20.12 -26.60 -0.12
CA SER A 502 -19.38 -25.62 -0.91
C SER A 502 -19.30 -24.31 -0.12
N GLY A 503 -18.09 -23.83 0.19
CA GLY A 503 -17.91 -22.59 0.94
C GLY A 503 -16.46 -22.34 1.36
N ALA A 504 -16.16 -21.10 1.73
CA ALA A 504 -14.89 -20.71 2.32
C ALA A 504 -14.89 -21.02 3.83
N VAL A 505 -13.74 -21.47 4.33
CA VAL A 505 -13.53 -21.72 5.76
C VAL A 505 -12.77 -20.55 6.36
N TYR A 506 -13.49 -19.69 7.08
CA TYR A 506 -12.91 -18.50 7.73
C TYR A 506 -12.50 -18.76 9.17
N ALA A 507 -13.18 -19.68 9.85
CA ALA A 507 -12.90 -20.04 11.23
C ALA A 507 -12.52 -21.52 11.34
N LEU A 508 -11.42 -21.77 12.03
CA LEU A 508 -10.95 -23.09 12.41
C LEU A 508 -10.33 -22.96 13.79
N THR A 509 -11.00 -23.54 14.78
CA THR A 509 -10.58 -23.47 16.18
C THR A 509 -10.50 -24.85 16.76
N VAL A 510 -9.48 -25.06 17.58
CA VAL A 510 -9.22 -26.29 18.32
C VAL A 510 -9.41 -25.97 19.79
N ASP A 511 -10.18 -26.80 20.48
CA ASP A 511 -10.26 -26.82 21.94
C ASP A 511 -10.19 -28.28 22.40
N GLU A 512 -9.16 -28.59 23.18
CA GLU A 512 -8.73 -29.96 23.49
C GLU A 512 -8.58 -30.83 22.21
N ASN A 513 -9.49 -31.80 22.01
CA ASN A 513 -9.53 -32.67 20.83
C ASN A 513 -10.71 -32.34 19.88
N ASN A 514 -11.45 -31.26 20.15
CA ASN A 514 -12.59 -30.84 19.35
C ASN A 514 -12.16 -29.82 18.30
N LEU A 515 -12.69 -29.97 17.10
CA LEU A 515 -12.56 -29.01 16.00
C LEU A 515 -13.88 -28.28 15.81
N TYR A 516 -13.81 -26.95 15.71
CA TYR A 516 -14.93 -26.09 15.39
C TYR A 516 -14.64 -25.34 14.10
N VAL A 517 -15.57 -25.38 13.16
CA VAL A 517 -15.37 -24.90 11.78
C VAL A 517 -16.54 -24.02 11.38
N GLY A 518 -16.23 -22.78 10.99
CA GLY A 518 -17.19 -21.85 10.40
C GLY A 518 -17.06 -21.82 8.88
N ILE A 519 -18.13 -22.17 8.18
CA ILE A 519 -18.21 -22.18 6.72
C ILE A 519 -19.19 -21.11 6.26
N ALA A 520 -18.77 -20.32 5.28
CA ALA A 520 -19.59 -19.26 4.71
C ALA A 520 -19.30 -19.03 3.22
N PRO A 521 -20.18 -18.32 2.49
CA PRO A 521 -19.87 -17.83 1.15
C PRO A 521 -18.58 -17.02 1.13
N ASP A 522 -17.75 -17.19 0.10
CA ASP A 522 -16.52 -16.41 -0.06
C ASP A 522 -16.85 -14.94 -0.38
N ILE A 523 -16.81 -14.06 0.62
CA ILE A 523 -17.20 -12.62 0.49
C ILE A 523 -16.19 -11.85 -0.38
N VAL A 524 -14.98 -12.36 -0.57
CA VAL A 524 -13.97 -11.71 -1.43
C VAL A 524 -14.43 -11.67 -2.91
N LEU A 525 -15.49 -12.38 -3.27
CA LEU A 525 -16.18 -12.26 -4.57
C LEU A 525 -17.35 -11.25 -4.58
N VAL A 526 -17.82 -10.83 -3.41
CA VAL A 526 -19.01 -9.97 -3.23
C VAL A 526 -18.63 -8.49 -3.09
N GLU A 527 -17.44 -8.18 -2.58
CA GLU A 527 -17.02 -6.79 -2.36
C GLU A 527 -16.55 -6.09 -3.65
N THR A 528 -16.25 -6.83 -4.74
CA THR A 528 -15.76 -6.27 -6.03
C THR A 528 -16.71 -5.24 -6.63
N PRO A 529 -16.42 -3.93 -6.52
CA PRO A 529 -17.22 -2.91 -7.16
C PRO A 529 -17.02 -3.05 -8.67
N GLY A 530 -18.09 -3.37 -9.38
CA GLY A 530 -18.06 -3.46 -10.83
C GLY A 530 -17.79 -4.84 -11.39
N LEU A 531 -18.09 -5.95 -10.69
CA LEU A 531 -18.50 -7.19 -11.36
C LEU A 531 -20.04 -7.20 -11.48
N ASN A 532 -20.58 -7.56 -12.66
CA ASN A 532 -22.00 -7.90 -12.70
C ASN A 532 -22.10 -9.14 -11.81
N PRO A 533 -23.07 -9.23 -10.88
CA PRO A 533 -23.37 -10.52 -10.32
C PRO A 533 -24.03 -11.31 -11.45
N LEU A 534 -23.23 -11.91 -12.34
CA LEU A 534 -23.54 -13.27 -12.76
C LEU A 534 -23.48 -14.03 -11.45
N ILE A 535 -24.62 -14.11 -10.78
CA ILE A 535 -24.80 -14.70 -9.47
C ILE A 535 -24.23 -16.11 -9.58
N PRO A 536 -23.04 -16.41 -9.03
CA PRO A 536 -22.65 -17.79 -8.91
C PRO A 536 -23.64 -18.38 -7.91
N GLU A 537 -24.18 -19.56 -8.16
CA GLU A 537 -25.09 -20.26 -7.24
C GLU A 537 -24.56 -20.32 -5.79
N HIS A 538 -23.24 -20.13 -5.60
CA HIS A 538 -22.54 -20.04 -4.32
C HIS A 538 -22.90 -18.85 -3.42
N LYS A 539 -23.64 -17.82 -3.88
CA LYS A 539 -24.13 -16.73 -3.00
C LYS A 539 -25.18 -17.22 -1.98
N TYR A 540 -25.74 -18.41 -2.22
CA TYR A 540 -26.70 -19.09 -1.35
C TYR A 540 -26.10 -20.22 -0.54
N ALA A 541 -24.76 -20.37 -0.50
CA ALA A 541 -24.15 -21.34 0.38
C ALA A 541 -24.57 -21.01 1.83
N PRO A 542 -25.28 -21.92 2.52
CA PRO A 542 -25.74 -21.66 3.88
C PRO A 542 -24.53 -21.44 4.78
N LYS A 543 -24.60 -20.41 5.62
CA LYS A 543 -23.62 -20.15 6.68
C LYS A 543 -23.80 -21.23 7.73
N ARG A 544 -22.74 -21.98 8.02
CA ARG A 544 -22.82 -23.16 8.88
C ARG A 544 -21.66 -23.24 9.84
N ILE A 545 -21.94 -23.78 11.01
CA ILE A 545 -20.93 -24.06 12.03
C ILE A 545 -20.95 -25.57 12.28
N PHE A 546 -19.79 -26.20 12.20
CA PHE A 546 -19.63 -27.63 12.43
C PHE A 546 -18.69 -27.89 13.60
N ARG A 547 -18.96 -28.98 14.32
CA ARG A 547 -18.10 -29.54 15.34
C ARG A 547 -17.67 -30.95 14.94
N SER A 548 -16.41 -31.29 15.20
CA SER A 548 -15.91 -32.67 15.15
C SER A 548 -15.17 -33.00 16.43
N ALA A 549 -15.37 -34.21 16.96
CA ALA A 549 -14.68 -34.72 18.14
C ALA A 549 -13.69 -35.86 17.83
N ASP A 550 -13.47 -36.15 16.54
CA ASP A 550 -12.71 -37.33 16.08
C ASP A 550 -11.70 -36.99 14.98
N LEU A 551 -11.11 -35.80 15.06
CA LEU A 551 -10.12 -35.27 14.11
C LEU A 551 -10.67 -35.13 12.68
N GLY A 552 -11.95 -34.76 12.56
CA GLY A 552 -12.61 -34.48 11.30
C GLY A 552 -13.10 -35.72 10.54
N LYS A 553 -13.22 -36.89 11.20
CA LYS A 553 -13.80 -38.10 10.58
C LYS A 553 -15.32 -38.02 10.52
N SER A 554 -15.96 -37.44 11.54
CA SER A 554 -17.39 -37.15 11.59
C SER A 554 -17.64 -35.72 12.04
N TRP A 555 -18.80 -35.19 11.65
CA TRP A 555 -19.16 -33.79 11.83
C TRP A 555 -20.60 -33.68 12.33
N THR A 556 -20.81 -32.81 13.30
CA THR A 556 -22.12 -32.40 13.80
C THR A 556 -22.31 -30.93 13.45
N GLU A 557 -23.39 -30.61 12.73
CA GLU A 557 -23.77 -29.23 12.51
C GLU A 557 -24.35 -28.64 13.80
N ILE A 558 -23.79 -27.52 14.23
CA ILE A 558 -24.17 -26.78 15.44
C ILE A 558 -24.56 -25.35 15.10
N THR A 559 -24.94 -25.10 13.85
CA THR A 559 -25.47 -23.80 13.40
C THR A 559 -26.70 -23.44 14.22
N PRO A 560 -26.87 -22.16 14.66
CA PRO A 560 -28.11 -21.67 15.24
C PRO A 560 -29.34 -22.11 14.41
N THR A 561 -30.41 -22.59 15.04
CA THR A 561 -31.58 -23.14 14.32
C THR A 561 -32.67 -22.12 14.05
N ASP A 562 -32.65 -20.97 14.74
CA ASP A 562 -33.59 -19.88 14.53
C ASP A 562 -33.25 -19.15 13.21
N GLU A 563 -34.19 -19.09 12.27
CA GLU A 563 -34.00 -18.44 10.96
C GLU A 563 -33.51 -16.99 11.09
N SER A 564 -33.94 -16.28 12.15
CA SER A 564 -33.47 -14.91 12.44
C SER A 564 -32.01 -14.87 12.86
N GLN A 565 -31.48 -15.92 13.51
CA GLN A 565 -30.08 -16.01 13.90
C GLN A 565 -29.20 -16.47 12.73
N VAL A 566 -29.68 -17.42 11.92
CA VAL A 566 -28.97 -17.92 10.72
C VAL A 566 -28.75 -16.82 9.68
N THR A 567 -29.80 -16.04 9.41
CA THR A 567 -29.72 -14.90 8.47
C THR A 567 -28.71 -13.84 8.92
N ASN A 568 -28.55 -13.68 10.23
CA ASN A 568 -27.66 -12.71 10.85
C ASN A 568 -26.19 -13.16 10.98
N LEU A 569 -25.89 -14.46 10.86
CA LEU A 569 -24.50 -14.94 10.89
C LEU A 569 -23.64 -14.19 9.88
N ASP A 570 -22.43 -13.78 10.26
CA ASP A 570 -21.53 -13.07 9.35
C ASP A 570 -20.76 -14.06 8.48
N SER A 571 -20.59 -13.75 7.19
CA SER A 571 -19.85 -14.64 6.29
C SER A 571 -18.33 -14.57 6.48
N ALA A 572 -17.81 -13.71 7.34
CA ALA A 572 -16.41 -13.75 7.76
C ALA A 572 -16.26 -14.09 9.27
N MET A 573 -17.29 -14.71 9.87
CA MET A 573 -17.31 -15.09 11.28
C MET A 573 -16.03 -15.79 11.78
N GLN A 574 -15.60 -15.44 13.00
CA GLN A 574 -14.60 -16.18 13.77
C GLN A 574 -15.33 -17.00 14.84
N VAL A 575 -14.90 -18.24 15.06
CA VAL A 575 -15.44 -19.12 16.11
C VAL A 575 -14.37 -19.28 17.19
N LEU A 576 -14.71 -19.03 18.45
CA LEU A 576 -13.87 -19.27 19.61
C LEU A 576 -14.53 -20.36 20.46
N ALA A 577 -13.72 -21.23 21.06
CA ALA A 577 -14.18 -22.32 21.89
C ALA A 577 -13.33 -22.42 23.14
N ALA A 578 -13.97 -22.62 24.28
CA ALA A 578 -13.36 -23.04 25.53
C ALA A 578 -14.37 -23.90 26.29
N GLY A 579 -14.09 -25.19 26.43
CA GLY A 579 -14.98 -26.17 27.04
C GLY A 579 -16.34 -26.20 26.35
N LYS A 580 -17.41 -25.90 27.11
CA LYS A 580 -18.77 -25.82 26.56
C LYS A 580 -19.15 -24.44 26.02
N THR A 581 -18.36 -23.41 26.31
CA THR A 581 -18.64 -22.06 25.83
C THR A 581 -18.11 -21.89 24.41
N LEU A 582 -18.99 -21.52 23.49
CA LEU A 582 -18.63 -21.09 22.14
C LEU A 582 -19.01 -19.64 21.94
N LEU A 583 -18.14 -18.91 21.25
CA LEU A 583 -18.41 -17.54 20.85
C LEU A 583 -18.18 -17.39 19.36
N VAL A 584 -19.16 -16.84 18.65
CA VAL A 584 -19.07 -16.51 17.23
C VAL A 584 -19.00 -15.00 17.12
N LEU A 585 -17.88 -14.51 16.60
CA LEU A 585 -17.60 -13.09 16.41
C LEU A 585 -17.80 -12.72 14.93
N GLY A 586 -18.52 -11.64 14.69
CA GLY A 586 -18.78 -11.05 13.37
C GLY A 586 -19.52 -9.73 13.54
N ILE A 587 -20.20 -9.25 12.49
CA ILE A 587 -21.15 -8.11 12.61
C ILE A 587 -22.21 -8.37 13.69
N THR A 588 -22.63 -9.63 13.85
CA THR A 588 -23.44 -10.07 14.98
C THR A 588 -22.65 -11.09 15.80
N GLU A 589 -22.71 -10.93 17.12
CA GLU A 589 -22.02 -11.79 18.07
C GLU A 589 -23.03 -12.77 18.68
N PHE A 590 -22.70 -14.06 18.64
CA PHE A 590 -23.50 -15.13 19.23
C PHE A 590 -22.69 -15.92 20.25
N ARG A 591 -23.36 -16.39 21.29
CA ARG A 591 -22.79 -17.27 22.30
C ARG A 591 -23.62 -18.53 22.46
N SER A 592 -22.92 -19.63 22.69
CA SER A 592 -23.48 -20.86 23.23
C SER A 592 -22.75 -21.20 24.53
N SER A 593 -23.47 -21.73 25.52
CA SER A 593 -22.91 -22.23 26.79
C SER A 593 -23.06 -23.75 26.95
N ASP A 594 -23.53 -24.45 25.92
CA ASP A 594 -23.85 -25.87 25.92
C ASP A 594 -23.17 -26.64 24.77
N GLY A 595 -22.09 -26.09 24.22
CA GLY A 595 -21.31 -26.69 23.15
C GLY A 595 -21.97 -26.60 21.77
N GLY A 596 -22.81 -25.58 21.56
CA GLY A 596 -23.46 -25.29 20.29
C GLY A 596 -24.85 -25.87 20.12
N GLN A 597 -25.50 -26.35 21.19
CA GLN A 597 -26.88 -26.86 21.12
C GLN A 597 -27.89 -25.70 21.09
N THR A 598 -27.64 -24.65 21.88
CA THR A 598 -28.42 -23.41 21.87
C THR A 598 -27.54 -22.19 21.72
N TRP A 599 -28.10 -21.15 21.10
CA TRP A 599 -27.40 -19.91 20.79
C TRP A 599 -28.22 -18.69 21.23
N ILE A 600 -27.52 -17.71 21.78
CA ILE A 600 -28.07 -16.42 22.19
C ILE A 600 -27.29 -15.34 21.46
N SER A 601 -28.01 -14.40 20.84
CA SER A 601 -27.40 -13.19 20.27
C SER A 601 -27.06 -12.22 21.40
N ILE A 602 -25.81 -11.79 21.47
CA ILE A 602 -25.34 -10.89 22.53
C ILE A 602 -25.34 -9.43 22.06
N ARG A 603 -24.86 -9.19 20.82
CA ARG A 603 -24.70 -7.83 20.30
C ARG A 603 -24.72 -7.82 18.77
N SER A 604 -25.31 -6.76 18.20
CA SER A 604 -25.03 -6.36 16.83
C SER A 604 -23.96 -5.27 16.89
N ASN A 605 -22.73 -5.59 16.49
CA ASN A 605 -21.67 -4.62 16.38
C ASN A 605 -21.68 -4.06 14.95
N ILE A 606 -22.50 -3.04 14.74
CA ILE A 606 -22.68 -2.40 13.42
C ILE A 606 -21.37 -1.74 12.96
N SER A 607 -20.46 -1.43 13.88
CA SER A 607 -19.22 -0.69 13.61
C SER A 607 -18.03 -1.49 13.09
N SER A 608 -18.08 -2.82 13.04
CA SER A 608 -16.98 -3.63 12.49
C SER A 608 -17.16 -3.85 10.98
N HIS A 609 -17.25 -2.77 10.21
CA HIS A 609 -17.19 -2.83 8.74
C HIS A 609 -15.77 -3.08 8.21
N MET A 610 -14.77 -3.16 9.10
CA MET A 610 -13.50 -3.78 8.77
C MET A 610 -13.65 -5.29 8.98
N VAL A 611 -13.56 -6.04 7.88
CA VAL A 611 -13.54 -7.51 7.78
C VAL A 611 -13.06 -8.15 9.09
N PRO A 612 -13.78 -9.14 9.66
CA PRO A 612 -13.44 -9.83 10.92
C PRO A 612 -12.14 -10.65 10.78
N ARG A 613 -11.03 -9.93 10.76
CA ARG A 613 -9.66 -10.45 10.79
C ARG A 613 -8.93 -10.06 12.06
N PHE A 614 -9.56 -9.28 12.94
CA PHE A 614 -8.96 -8.97 14.24
C PHE A 614 -8.76 -10.27 15.02
N PRO A 615 -7.56 -10.51 15.54
CA PRO A 615 -7.27 -11.70 16.32
C PRO A 615 -8.14 -11.74 17.58
N ALA A 616 -8.55 -12.94 17.96
CA ALA A 616 -9.28 -13.18 19.20
C ALA A 616 -8.93 -14.58 19.71
N ILE A 617 -8.93 -14.73 21.02
CA ILE A 617 -8.59 -15.98 21.72
C ILE A 617 -9.56 -16.22 22.87
N ALA A 618 -9.74 -17.49 23.20
CA ALA A 618 -10.38 -17.94 24.43
C ALA A 618 -9.28 -18.40 25.40
N THR A 619 -9.44 -18.10 26.69
CA THR A 619 -8.49 -18.55 27.73
C THR A 619 -9.13 -19.50 28.73
N ASP A 620 -10.43 -19.31 29.00
CA ASP A 620 -11.26 -20.21 29.77
C ASP A 620 -12.73 -20.03 29.33
N GLU A 621 -13.67 -20.79 29.91
CA GLU A 621 -15.10 -20.75 29.54
C GLU A 621 -15.78 -19.38 29.74
N ARG A 622 -15.15 -18.44 30.45
CA ARG A 622 -15.67 -17.11 30.76
C ARG A 622 -14.81 -15.98 30.21
N THR A 623 -13.51 -16.20 29.99
CA THR A 623 -12.55 -15.16 29.67
C THR A 623 -12.09 -15.25 28.22
N PHE A 624 -12.42 -14.22 27.44
CA PHE A 624 -12.05 -14.09 26.03
C PHE A 624 -11.44 -12.71 25.77
N TYR A 625 -10.54 -12.67 24.80
CA TYR A 625 -9.88 -11.44 24.34
C TYR A 625 -10.14 -11.30 22.86
N LYS A 626 -10.49 -10.09 22.42
CA LYS A 626 -10.58 -9.76 21.00
C LYS A 626 -9.86 -8.45 20.74
N ALA A 627 -9.13 -8.39 19.64
CA ALA A 627 -8.65 -7.12 19.13
C ALA A 627 -9.78 -6.37 18.41
N ASP A 628 -9.66 -5.06 18.38
CA ASP A 628 -10.48 -4.16 17.59
C ASP A 628 -9.62 -3.02 17.03
N ALA A 629 -10.24 -2.01 16.43
CA ALA A 629 -9.51 -0.87 15.85
C ALA A 629 -8.80 0.01 16.91
N PHE A 630 -9.07 -0.20 18.20
CA PHE A 630 -8.62 0.65 19.32
C PHE A 630 -7.68 -0.10 20.28
N GLY A 631 -7.70 -1.43 20.25
CA GLY A 631 -6.74 -2.26 20.95
C GLY A 631 -7.31 -3.63 21.25
N ILE A 632 -7.28 -4.01 22.52
CA ILE A 632 -7.80 -5.29 23.01
C ILE A 632 -8.98 -5.00 23.91
N SER A 633 -10.07 -5.71 23.69
CA SER A 633 -11.22 -5.78 24.58
C SER A 633 -11.24 -7.15 25.27
N ARG A 634 -11.64 -7.18 26.53
CA ARG A 634 -11.76 -8.40 27.34
C ARG A 634 -13.18 -8.56 27.87
N THR A 635 -13.65 -9.80 27.84
CA THR A 635 -14.83 -10.26 28.59
C THR A 635 -14.39 -11.25 29.66
N THR A 636 -15.09 -11.26 30.80
CA THR A 636 -14.95 -12.24 31.89
C THR A 636 -16.30 -12.90 32.23
N ASP A 637 -17.30 -12.68 31.38
CA ASP A 637 -18.67 -13.15 31.48
C ASP A 637 -19.11 -13.85 30.19
N ALA A 638 -18.16 -14.52 29.54
CA ALA A 638 -18.37 -15.33 28.33
C ALA A 638 -18.96 -14.55 27.15
N GLY A 639 -18.60 -13.27 27.03
CA GLY A 639 -18.99 -12.39 25.93
C GLY A 639 -20.20 -11.50 26.21
N GLU A 640 -20.89 -11.65 27.35
CA GLU A 640 -22.05 -10.80 27.71
C GLU A 640 -21.69 -9.31 27.74
N SER A 641 -20.50 -8.97 28.26
CA SER A 641 -19.97 -7.62 28.25
C SER A 641 -18.50 -7.59 27.87
N TRP A 642 -18.14 -6.58 27.08
CA TRP A 642 -16.77 -6.34 26.61
C TRP A 642 -16.26 -5.02 27.15
N HIS A 643 -15.07 -5.05 27.73
CA HIS A 643 -14.43 -3.88 28.33
C HIS A 643 -13.06 -3.64 27.68
N PRO A 644 -12.67 -2.37 27.42
CA PRO A 644 -11.33 -2.05 26.97
C PRO A 644 -10.27 -2.59 27.92
N PHE A 645 -9.27 -3.27 27.37
CA PHE A 645 -8.22 -3.98 28.11
C PHE A 645 -6.83 -3.69 27.53
N VAL A 646 -6.50 -2.40 27.49
CA VAL A 646 -5.30 -1.84 26.85
C VAL A 646 -4.29 -1.25 27.83
N ASN A 647 -4.46 -1.49 29.13
CA ASN A 647 -3.56 -0.94 30.16
C ASN A 647 -2.13 -1.45 29.95
N GLY A 648 -1.18 -0.51 29.84
CA GLY A 648 0.23 -0.78 29.57
C GLY A 648 0.59 -0.86 28.08
N MET A 649 -0.40 -0.86 27.18
CA MET A 649 -0.18 -0.71 25.74
C MET A 649 -0.08 0.76 25.35
N THR A 650 0.89 1.08 24.50
CA THR A 650 1.14 2.44 24.01
C THR A 650 1.12 2.48 22.47
N GLY A 651 0.88 3.67 21.90
CA GLY A 651 0.89 3.90 20.46
C GLY A 651 -0.41 3.54 19.72
N PRO A 652 -1.57 4.10 20.12
CA PRO A 652 -2.81 3.91 19.38
C PRO A 652 -2.70 4.52 17.98
N LEU A 653 -3.61 4.12 17.08
CA LEU A 653 -3.70 4.71 15.74
C LEU A 653 -4.07 6.19 15.86
N THR A 654 -3.05 7.04 15.91
CA THR A 654 -3.21 8.48 15.94
C THR A 654 -3.50 8.95 14.53
N ARG A 655 -4.64 9.61 14.35
CA ARG A 655 -5.08 10.15 13.06
C ARG A 655 -4.94 11.66 12.97
N ASP A 656 -4.94 12.32 14.12
CA ASP A 656 -4.79 13.76 14.25
C ASP A 656 -4.32 14.10 15.67
N LEU A 657 -3.50 15.13 15.81
CA LEU A 657 -3.01 15.65 17.08
C LEU A 657 -2.94 17.17 16.98
N ILE A 658 -3.61 17.84 17.91
CA ILE A 658 -3.73 19.30 17.95
C ILE A 658 -3.50 19.80 19.38
N ALA A 659 -2.85 20.95 19.52
CA ALA A 659 -2.68 21.63 20.80
C ALA A 659 -3.49 22.93 20.85
N LEU A 660 -4.25 23.14 21.93
CA LEU A 660 -5.06 24.34 22.15
C LEU A 660 -5.06 24.70 23.64
N ASN A 661 -4.76 25.95 23.98
CA ASN A 661 -4.80 26.46 25.36
C ASN A 661 -4.09 25.53 26.37
N ASN A 662 -2.86 25.10 26.06
CA ASN A 662 -2.04 24.21 26.89
C ASN A 662 -2.62 22.80 27.11
N LYS A 663 -3.66 22.42 26.36
CA LYS A 663 -4.20 21.07 26.28
C LYS A 663 -3.81 20.41 24.98
N LEU A 664 -3.64 19.10 25.01
CA LEU A 664 -3.47 18.27 23.83
C LEU A 664 -4.78 17.57 23.52
N TYR A 665 -5.19 17.56 22.26
CA TYR A 665 -6.33 16.83 21.74
C TYR A 665 -5.84 15.84 20.69
N MET A 666 -6.20 14.57 20.85
CA MET A 666 -5.73 13.50 19.98
C MET A 666 -6.91 12.66 19.48
N HIS A 667 -7.00 12.48 18.17
CA HIS A 667 -7.94 11.55 17.56
C HIS A 667 -7.31 10.16 17.48
N ILE A 668 -7.82 9.23 18.30
CA ILE A 668 -7.32 7.87 18.44
C ILE A 668 -8.27 6.87 17.79
N GLY A 669 -8.34 6.86 16.46
CA GLY A 669 -9.14 5.92 15.69
C GLY A 669 -10.66 6.10 15.83
N GLY A 670 -11.20 5.96 17.04
CA GLY A 670 -12.63 5.93 17.38
C GLY A 670 -12.95 6.57 18.73
N ASP A 671 -12.04 7.40 19.24
CA ASP A 671 -12.34 8.34 20.31
C ASP A 671 -11.54 9.64 20.09
N LEU A 672 -12.02 10.74 20.65
CA LEU A 672 -11.29 11.99 20.78
C LEU A 672 -10.91 12.15 22.25
N VAL A 673 -9.62 12.10 22.53
CA VAL A 673 -9.10 12.23 23.90
C VAL A 673 -8.37 13.54 24.09
N GLN A 674 -8.41 14.07 25.31
CA GLN A 674 -7.67 15.26 25.72
C GLN A 674 -6.71 14.95 26.87
N SER A 675 -5.61 15.69 26.92
CA SER A 675 -4.68 15.73 28.04
C SER A 675 -4.46 17.16 28.50
N THR A 676 -4.48 17.38 29.82
CA THR A 676 -4.25 18.68 30.47
C THR A 676 -2.91 18.76 31.19
N ASP A 677 -2.13 17.68 31.18
CA ASP A 677 -0.88 17.52 31.93
C ASP A 677 0.32 17.20 31.03
N GLY A 678 0.21 17.52 29.73
CA GLY A 678 1.30 17.33 28.77
C GLY A 678 1.44 15.90 28.27
N GLY A 679 0.34 15.14 28.23
CA GLY A 679 0.29 13.80 27.67
C GLY A 679 0.53 12.68 28.68
N GLU A 680 0.57 12.98 29.98
CA GLU A 680 0.71 12.01 31.06
C GLU A 680 -0.61 11.24 31.30
N THR A 681 -1.73 11.96 31.31
CA THR A 681 -3.07 11.38 31.41
C THR A 681 -4.00 11.87 30.31
N TRP A 682 -4.91 10.99 29.89
CA TRP A 682 -5.83 11.22 28.78
C TRP A 682 -7.26 10.89 29.20
N LYS A 683 -8.21 11.74 28.81
CA LYS A 683 -9.64 11.57 29.06
C LYS A 683 -10.44 11.79 27.78
N SER A 684 -11.48 10.99 27.56
CA SER A 684 -12.39 11.17 26.42
C SER A 684 -13.10 12.53 26.49
N VAL A 685 -13.24 13.17 25.32
CA VAL A 685 -13.99 14.42 25.14
C VAL A 685 -15.43 14.06 24.78
N HIS A 686 -16.38 14.58 25.55
CA HIS A 686 -17.78 14.23 25.39
C HIS A 686 -18.43 15.09 24.30
N PHE A 687 -19.33 14.48 23.51
CA PHE A 687 -20.15 15.16 22.52
C PHE A 687 -21.52 15.49 23.12
N ASN A 688 -21.87 16.77 23.20
CA ASN A 688 -23.19 17.20 23.67
C ASN A 688 -24.23 16.97 22.57
N THR A 689 -25.04 15.93 22.69
CA THR A 689 -26.10 15.66 21.70
C THR A 689 -27.49 16.14 22.12
N HIS A 690 -27.61 16.95 23.20
CA HIS A 690 -28.86 17.55 23.69
C HIS A 690 -30.11 16.63 23.55
N GLY A 691 -30.05 15.42 24.12
CA GLY A 691 -31.21 14.53 24.27
C GLY A 691 -31.64 13.78 23.01
N SER A 692 -31.07 14.06 21.84
CA SER A 692 -30.99 13.04 20.80
C SER A 692 -29.87 12.11 21.24
N THR A 693 -30.16 10.92 21.73
CA THR A 693 -29.16 9.85 21.68
C THR A 693 -29.23 9.26 20.28
N PRO A 694 -28.41 9.68 19.29
CA PRO A 694 -27.80 8.60 18.56
C PRO A 694 -26.92 7.90 19.61
N GLN A 695 -27.05 6.59 19.76
CA GLN A 695 -25.87 5.83 20.14
C GLN A 695 -24.76 6.37 19.23
N LEU A 696 -23.82 7.12 19.80
CA LEU A 696 -22.65 7.62 19.11
C LEU A 696 -21.82 6.37 18.83
N ASP A 697 -22.20 5.68 17.76
CA ASP A 697 -21.59 4.46 17.30
C ASP A 697 -20.14 4.76 16.91
N THR A 698 -19.28 3.76 17.03
CA THR A 698 -17.83 3.82 16.77
C THR A 698 -17.50 4.36 15.36
N ASP A 699 -18.45 4.26 14.42
CA ASP A 699 -18.38 4.86 13.07
C ASP A 699 -18.31 6.40 13.07
N PHE A 700 -18.97 7.07 14.03
CA PHE A 700 -18.92 8.54 14.13
C PHE A 700 -17.51 9.02 14.44
N TYR A 701 -16.82 8.33 15.35
CA TYR A 701 -15.47 8.63 15.73
C TYR A 701 -14.44 8.12 14.72
N ALA A 702 -14.82 7.16 13.87
CA ALA A 702 -13.93 6.57 12.86
C ALA A 702 -13.46 7.56 11.79
N ASN A 703 -14.11 8.70 11.57
CA ASN A 703 -13.75 9.64 10.48
C ASN A 703 -13.91 11.12 10.89
N ILE A 704 -13.36 11.51 12.04
CA ILE A 704 -13.30 12.93 12.42
C ILE A 704 -12.05 13.63 11.88
N LYS A 705 -12.17 14.95 11.66
CA LYS A 705 -11.05 15.85 11.36
C LYS A 705 -11.08 17.06 12.28
N LEU A 706 -9.89 17.46 12.74
CA LEU A 706 -9.73 18.53 13.71
C LEU A 706 -9.12 19.77 13.03
N THR A 707 -9.50 20.96 13.48
CA THR A 707 -8.84 22.22 13.09
C THR A 707 -9.03 23.28 14.16
N ILE A 708 -8.10 24.22 14.29
CA ILE A 708 -8.20 25.35 15.21
C ILE A 708 -8.40 26.63 14.43
N VAL A 709 -9.40 27.42 14.82
CA VAL A 709 -9.60 28.79 14.37
C VAL A 709 -10.06 29.64 15.56
N ASP A 710 -9.49 30.84 15.69
CA ASP A 710 -9.85 31.83 16.72
C ASP A 710 -9.91 31.26 18.15
N ASN A 711 -8.91 30.43 18.49
CA ASN A 711 -8.78 29.76 19.79
C ASN A 711 -9.93 28.77 20.13
N LEU A 712 -10.64 28.29 19.10
CA LEU A 712 -11.65 27.23 19.21
C LEU A 712 -11.23 26.03 18.38
N LEU A 713 -11.42 24.84 18.94
CA LEU A 713 -11.26 23.58 18.21
C LEU A 713 -12.58 23.23 17.53
N TYR A 714 -12.52 23.01 16.22
CA TYR A 714 -13.62 22.52 15.40
C TYR A 714 -13.38 21.07 15.01
N VAL A 715 -14.45 20.28 15.04
CA VAL A 715 -14.45 18.87 14.68
C VAL A 715 -15.52 18.64 13.63
N ILE A 716 -15.17 18.03 12.51
CA ILE A 716 -16.15 17.57 11.52
C ILE A 716 -16.15 16.04 11.45
N SER A 717 -17.34 15.45 11.38
CA SER A 717 -17.57 14.05 11.08
C SER A 717 -18.54 13.95 9.90
N ILE A 718 -18.55 12.82 9.20
CA ILE A 718 -19.52 12.54 8.13
C ILE A 718 -20.11 11.14 8.30
N ARG A 719 -21.43 11.04 8.22
CA ARG A 719 -22.16 9.76 8.21
C ARG A 719 -23.14 9.75 7.06
N GLU A 720 -23.02 8.78 6.14
CA GLU A 720 -23.96 8.61 5.03
C GLU A 720 -24.28 9.90 4.25
N ASN A 721 -23.25 10.71 3.97
CA ASN A 721 -23.32 12.06 3.34
C ASN A 721 -23.81 13.21 4.23
N LYS A 722 -24.06 12.96 5.52
CA LYS A 722 -24.49 13.97 6.49
C LYS A 722 -23.29 14.46 7.31
N PRO A 723 -22.71 15.62 6.98
CA PRO A 723 -21.64 16.18 7.80
C PRO A 723 -22.23 16.72 9.10
N SER A 724 -21.51 16.52 10.20
CA SER A 724 -21.81 17.11 11.50
C SER A 724 -20.59 17.87 11.98
N ILE A 725 -20.77 19.15 12.29
CA ILE A 725 -19.68 20.02 12.77
C ILE A 725 -19.93 20.32 14.25
N PHE A 726 -18.87 20.22 15.04
CA PHE A 726 -18.85 20.54 16.46
C PHE A 726 -17.75 21.56 16.73
N ARG A 727 -17.92 22.31 17.81
CA ARG A 727 -16.90 23.20 18.36
C ARG A 727 -16.72 22.92 19.84
N THR A 728 -15.53 23.18 20.38
CA THR A 728 -15.31 23.05 21.83
C THR A 728 -16.12 24.06 22.63
N SER A 729 -16.57 23.63 23.82
CA SER A 729 -17.05 24.49 24.88
C SER A 729 -15.96 25.49 25.32
N VAL A 730 -16.35 26.54 26.05
CA VAL A 730 -15.38 27.52 26.60
C VAL A 730 -14.41 26.84 27.57
N ALA A 731 -14.85 25.82 28.31
CA ALA A 731 -13.99 25.02 29.19
C ALA A 731 -13.12 24.01 28.41
N GLY A 732 -13.46 23.72 27.15
CA GLY A 732 -12.74 22.80 26.27
C GLY A 732 -12.89 21.33 26.63
N ASP A 733 -13.88 20.98 27.43
CA ASP A 733 -14.18 19.63 27.93
C ASP A 733 -15.32 18.93 27.19
N GLU A 734 -16.12 19.68 26.45
CA GLU A 734 -17.28 19.21 25.72
C GLU A 734 -17.29 19.77 24.28
N LEU A 735 -17.82 18.99 23.35
CA LEU A 735 -18.06 19.40 21.97
C LEU A 735 -19.54 19.73 21.75
N ILE A 736 -19.79 20.97 21.34
CA ILE A 736 -21.12 21.54 21.10
C ILE A 736 -21.41 21.52 19.59
N PRO A 737 -22.55 20.96 19.14
CA PRO A 737 -22.91 20.90 17.73
C PRO A 737 -23.18 22.29 17.14
N ILE A 738 -22.78 22.48 15.89
CA ILE A 738 -23.19 23.62 15.06
C ILE A 738 -24.48 23.21 14.33
N HIS A 739 -25.56 23.95 14.57
CA HIS A 739 -26.85 23.67 13.96
C HIS A 739 -26.95 24.17 12.53
N GLY A 740 -27.82 23.53 11.73
CA GLY A 740 -28.13 23.94 10.36
C GLY A 740 -27.07 23.56 9.33
N VAL A 741 -26.16 22.63 9.65
CA VAL A 741 -25.22 22.07 8.66
C VAL A 741 -26.02 21.24 7.65
N PRO A 742 -26.01 21.59 6.34
CA PRO A 742 -26.75 20.84 5.33
C PRO A 742 -26.01 19.56 4.94
N ASP A 743 -26.78 18.59 4.43
CA ASP A 743 -26.24 17.36 3.85
C ASP A 743 -25.47 17.68 2.55
N PHE A 744 -24.47 16.86 2.22
CA PHE A 744 -23.95 16.86 0.85
C PHE A 744 -25.04 16.28 -0.07
N GLU A 745 -25.27 16.88 -1.25
CA GLU A 745 -26.30 16.41 -2.19
C GLU A 745 -26.25 14.88 -2.36
N ALA A 746 -27.40 14.25 -2.11
CA ALA A 746 -27.55 12.82 -2.31
C ALA A 746 -27.61 12.52 -3.81
N GLU A 747 -26.74 11.65 -4.30
CA GLU A 747 -26.92 11.06 -5.63
C GLU A 747 -28.30 10.39 -5.67
N ALA A 748 -29.10 10.71 -6.69
CA ALA A 748 -30.40 10.08 -6.91
C ALA A 748 -30.25 8.54 -6.90
N PRO A 749 -31.18 7.81 -6.26
CA PRO A 749 -31.11 6.35 -6.30
C PRO A 749 -31.17 5.90 -7.77
N PRO A 750 -30.35 4.92 -8.17
CA PRO A 750 -30.47 4.36 -9.52
C PRO A 750 -31.89 3.80 -9.71
N ASP A 751 -32.46 3.97 -10.90
CA ASP A 751 -33.81 3.52 -11.21
C ASP A 751 -34.01 2.05 -10.81
N ASN A 752 -35.05 1.83 -10.00
CA ASN A 752 -35.40 0.54 -9.40
C ASN A 752 -35.72 -0.48 -10.49
N ASN A 753 -34.89 -1.52 -10.60
CA ASN A 753 -35.32 -2.88 -10.95
C ASN A 753 -34.26 -3.99 -10.73
N SER A 754 -33.12 -3.70 -10.08
CA SER A 754 -32.21 -4.78 -9.65
C SER A 754 -31.77 -4.61 -8.19
N THR A 755 -31.99 -5.64 -7.39
CA THR A 755 -31.54 -5.76 -5.99
C THR A 755 -30.02 -5.55 -5.85
N SER A 756 -29.28 -5.82 -6.93
CA SER A 756 -27.83 -5.60 -7.08
C SER A 756 -27.45 -4.12 -7.15
N ALA A 757 -28.22 -3.29 -7.86
CA ALA A 757 -28.01 -1.84 -7.91
C ALA A 757 -28.30 -1.19 -6.56
N HIS A 758 -29.31 -1.69 -5.84
CA HIS A 758 -29.61 -1.25 -4.48
C HIS A 758 -28.48 -1.57 -3.49
N LEU A 759 -27.91 -2.79 -3.54
CA LEU A 759 -26.78 -3.18 -2.69
C LEU A 759 -25.47 -2.44 -3.01
N LEU A 760 -25.14 -2.24 -4.30
CA LEU A 760 -23.98 -1.43 -4.71
C LEU A 760 -24.17 0.05 -4.37
N HIS A 761 -25.40 0.58 -4.46
CA HIS A 761 -25.73 1.92 -3.99
C HIS A 761 -25.55 2.04 -2.46
N LEU A 762 -26.01 1.05 -1.67
CA LEU A 762 -25.77 1.00 -0.22
C LEU A 762 -24.28 0.91 0.13
N LEU A 763 -23.47 0.14 -0.61
CA LEU A 763 -22.02 0.04 -0.41
C LEU A 763 -21.27 1.32 -0.81
N ARG A 764 -21.68 2.01 -1.89
CA ARG A 764 -21.13 3.31 -2.30
C ARG A 764 -21.48 4.46 -1.35
N LYS A 765 -22.71 4.47 -0.82
CA LYS A 765 -23.20 5.46 0.16
C LYS A 765 -22.42 5.39 1.49
N LYS A 766 -21.79 4.24 1.79
CA LYS A 766 -21.09 3.93 3.05
C LYS A 766 -19.58 4.23 3.06
N ASN A 767 -18.96 4.60 1.93
CA ASN A 767 -17.52 4.93 1.84
C ASN A 767 -17.23 6.44 1.73
N ALA A 768 -18.22 7.28 2.04
CA ALA A 768 -18.10 8.73 2.15
C ALA A 768 -17.13 9.12 3.28
N LYS A 769 -15.84 9.32 2.98
CA LYS A 769 -14.85 9.82 3.95
C LYS A 769 -14.60 11.30 3.74
N ILE A 770 -14.56 12.05 4.83
CA ILE A 770 -14.12 13.43 4.82
C ILE A 770 -12.60 13.48 4.76
N GLY A 771 -12.07 14.30 3.85
CA GLY A 771 -10.64 14.44 3.61
C GLY A 771 -10.02 15.55 4.47
N ALA A 772 -9.43 16.55 3.82
CA ALA A 772 -8.99 17.76 4.49
C ALA A 772 -10.18 18.59 5.00
N PHE A 773 -10.01 19.22 6.15
CA PHE A 773 -10.98 20.14 6.76
C PHE A 773 -10.24 21.38 7.22
N ALA A 774 -10.77 22.56 6.90
CA ALA A 774 -10.20 23.84 7.30
C ALA A 774 -11.32 24.87 7.48
N VAL A 775 -11.05 25.91 8.26
CA VAL A 775 -12.00 26.99 8.49
C VAL A 775 -11.30 28.33 8.21
N GLY A 776 -11.95 29.20 7.43
CA GLY A 776 -11.46 30.53 7.06
C GLY A 776 -12.50 31.59 7.39
N GLY A 777 -12.26 32.37 8.44
CA GLY A 777 -13.28 33.28 8.99
C GLY A 777 -14.53 32.48 9.39
N ARG A 778 -15.66 32.73 8.71
CA ARG A 778 -16.93 31.99 8.92
C ARG A 778 -17.18 30.87 7.91
N THR A 779 -16.23 30.61 7.01
CA THR A 779 -16.38 29.62 5.93
C THR A 779 -15.71 28.31 6.31
N PHE A 780 -16.46 27.23 6.24
CA PHE A 780 -16.00 25.87 6.44
C PHE A 780 -15.64 25.26 5.09
N TYR A 781 -14.45 24.66 5.00
CA TYR A 781 -13.97 23.96 3.82
C TYR A 781 -13.82 22.48 4.12
N ALA A 782 -14.47 21.64 3.34
CA ALA A 782 -14.43 20.19 3.51
C ALA A 782 -14.13 19.53 2.17
N LYS A 783 -13.10 18.67 2.17
CA LYS A 783 -12.85 17.79 1.02
C LYS A 783 -13.80 16.61 1.08
N TYR A 784 -14.56 16.41 0.02
CA TYR A 784 -15.50 15.31 -0.12
C TYR A 784 -15.52 14.80 -1.57
N LYS A 785 -15.52 13.47 -1.77
CA LYS A 785 -15.51 12.82 -3.12
C LYS A 785 -14.52 13.44 -4.14
N GLN A 786 -13.29 13.67 -3.71
CA GLN A 786 -12.20 14.27 -4.51
C GLN A 786 -12.41 15.72 -4.99
N ARG A 787 -13.37 16.43 -4.38
CA ARG A 787 -13.63 17.84 -4.60
C ARG A 787 -13.52 18.61 -3.28
N LEU A 788 -13.41 19.93 -3.37
CA LEU A 788 -13.42 20.83 -2.22
C LEU A 788 -14.73 21.58 -2.20
N PHE A 789 -15.47 21.42 -1.12
CA PHE A 789 -16.73 22.13 -0.86
C PHE A 789 -16.51 23.20 0.19
N LYS A 790 -17.33 24.25 0.12
CA LYS A 790 -17.40 25.31 1.11
C LYS A 790 -18.82 25.51 1.61
N TRP A 791 -18.97 25.90 2.87
CA TRP A 791 -20.26 26.22 3.49
C TRP A 791 -20.09 27.31 4.54
N ARG A 792 -21.06 28.21 4.67
CA ARG A 792 -21.11 29.20 5.75
C ARG A 792 -22.38 28.99 6.59
N PRO A 793 -22.32 29.18 7.92
CA PRO A 793 -23.52 29.11 8.75
C PRO A 793 -24.61 30.07 8.25
N GLY A 794 -25.76 29.51 7.90
CA GLY A 794 -26.89 30.22 7.29
C GLY A 794 -27.15 29.84 5.83
N ASP A 795 -26.16 29.30 5.13
CA ASP A 795 -26.32 28.79 3.77
C ASP A 795 -27.08 27.45 3.79
N THR A 796 -27.93 27.23 2.78
CA THR A 796 -28.79 26.04 2.67
C THR A 796 -28.07 24.82 2.11
N GLU A 797 -26.90 24.98 1.51
CA GLU A 797 -26.17 23.91 0.83
C GLU A 797 -24.64 24.09 0.90
N TRP A 798 -23.91 23.00 0.68
CA TRP A 798 -22.48 23.03 0.44
C TRP A 798 -22.20 23.39 -1.02
N VAL A 799 -21.39 24.41 -1.26
CA VAL A 799 -21.04 24.87 -2.61
C VAL A 799 -19.73 24.22 -3.06
N ASP A 800 -19.74 23.57 -4.22
CA ASP A 800 -18.53 23.06 -4.87
C ASP A 800 -17.65 24.25 -5.32
N THR A 801 -16.38 24.26 -4.92
CA THR A 801 -15.42 25.32 -5.31
C THR A 801 -14.92 25.18 -6.75
N GLY A 802 -15.31 24.12 -7.47
CA GLY A 802 -14.88 23.80 -8.83
C GLY A 802 -13.48 23.18 -8.92
N LEU A 803 -12.77 23.05 -7.79
CA LEU A 803 -11.45 22.44 -7.76
C LEU A 803 -11.56 20.91 -7.69
N VAL A 804 -11.23 20.25 -8.80
CA VAL A 804 -11.28 18.78 -8.96
C VAL A 804 -9.91 18.11 -8.80
N GLY A 805 -9.91 16.80 -8.58
CA GLY A 805 -8.70 15.98 -8.50
C GLY A 805 -7.95 16.15 -7.18
N ILE A 806 -8.69 16.39 -6.10
CA ILE A 806 -8.14 16.56 -4.75
C ILE A 806 -8.15 15.18 -4.06
N ASN A 807 -7.01 14.50 -4.06
CA ASN A 807 -6.91 13.16 -3.47
C ASN A 807 -6.59 13.25 -1.94
N PRO A 808 -6.42 12.13 -1.21
CA PRO A 808 -6.06 12.14 0.22
C PRO A 808 -4.75 12.83 0.59
N GLU A 809 -3.81 12.97 -0.36
CA GLU A 809 -2.49 13.56 -0.14
C GLU A 809 -2.45 15.06 -0.48
N SER A 810 -3.58 15.64 -0.91
CA SER A 810 -3.63 17.07 -1.18
C SER A 810 -3.55 17.88 0.12
N ALA A 811 -2.61 18.81 0.18
CA ALA A 811 -2.44 19.73 1.29
C ALA A 811 -3.39 20.94 1.15
N LEU A 812 -3.98 21.38 2.26
CA LEU A 812 -4.96 22.47 2.31
C LEU A 812 -4.58 23.42 3.45
N ALA A 813 -4.54 24.73 3.16
CA ALA A 813 -4.44 25.76 4.18
C ALA A 813 -5.39 26.92 3.86
N VAL A 814 -5.98 27.51 4.90
CA VAL A 814 -6.94 28.60 4.78
C VAL A 814 -6.62 29.68 5.82
N LEU A 815 -6.63 30.95 5.38
CA LEU A 815 -6.54 32.11 6.26
C LEU A 815 -7.45 33.23 5.73
N GLY A 816 -8.52 33.54 6.47
CA GLY A 816 -9.54 34.49 6.01
C GLY A 816 -10.18 34.03 4.70
N GLU A 817 -10.07 34.83 3.64
CA GLU A 817 -10.56 34.50 2.30
C GLU A 817 -9.50 33.81 1.42
N THR A 818 -8.26 33.70 1.89
CA THR A 818 -7.18 33.08 1.13
C THR A 818 -7.16 31.58 1.35
N VAL A 819 -7.15 30.82 0.26
CA VAL A 819 -7.11 29.34 0.25
C VAL A 819 -5.97 28.86 -0.62
N TYR A 820 -5.14 27.96 -0.09
CA TYR A 820 -4.10 27.26 -0.85
C TYR A 820 -4.39 25.75 -0.88
N VAL A 821 -4.23 25.17 -2.07
CA VAL A 821 -4.36 23.72 -2.28
C VAL A 821 -3.16 23.19 -3.07
N GLY A 822 -2.36 22.36 -2.43
CA GLY A 822 -1.28 21.60 -3.05
C GLY A 822 -1.79 20.24 -3.51
N LYS A 823 -1.68 19.93 -4.80
CA LYS A 823 -2.08 18.64 -5.38
C LYS A 823 -0.88 17.67 -5.43
N PRO A 824 -1.11 16.34 -5.44
CA PRO A 824 -0.04 15.33 -5.44
C PRO A 824 0.86 15.36 -6.67
N ASN A 825 0.37 15.95 -7.76
CA ASN A 825 1.14 16.13 -8.99
C ASN A 825 2.09 17.36 -8.92
N GLY A 826 2.33 17.91 -7.74
CA GLY A 826 3.23 19.05 -7.52
C GLY A 826 2.61 20.41 -7.83
N LYS A 827 1.32 20.48 -8.22
CA LYS A 827 0.66 21.74 -8.54
C LYS A 827 0.14 22.46 -7.31
N LEU A 828 0.37 23.78 -7.23
CA LEU A 828 -0.15 24.64 -6.18
C LEU A 828 -1.22 25.59 -6.74
N PHE A 829 -2.41 25.55 -6.15
CA PHE A 829 -3.52 26.43 -6.48
C PHE A 829 -3.76 27.43 -5.35
N GLN A 830 -4.07 28.67 -5.72
CA GLN A 830 -4.42 29.75 -4.80
C GLN A 830 -5.80 30.31 -5.16
N SER A 831 -6.58 30.61 -4.15
CA SER A 831 -7.77 31.46 -4.24
C SER A 831 -7.63 32.59 -3.24
N LEU A 832 -8.04 33.80 -3.65
CA LEU A 832 -8.06 35.00 -2.81
C LEU A 832 -9.50 35.45 -2.46
N ASP A 833 -10.50 34.70 -2.92
CA ASP A 833 -11.91 35.03 -2.83
C ASP A 833 -12.72 33.88 -2.22
N SER A 834 -12.18 33.24 -1.18
CA SER A 834 -12.84 32.13 -0.48
C SER A 834 -13.19 30.94 -1.40
N GLY A 835 -12.41 30.69 -2.45
CA GLY A 835 -12.60 29.58 -3.39
C GLY A 835 -13.71 29.81 -4.42
N TYR A 836 -13.99 31.05 -4.82
CA TYR A 836 -14.84 31.32 -6.01
C TYR A 836 -14.03 31.25 -7.30
N SER A 837 -12.75 31.67 -7.27
CA SER A 837 -11.83 31.56 -8.38
C SER A 837 -10.49 30.97 -7.94
N TRP A 838 -9.81 30.29 -8.88
CA TRP A 838 -8.55 29.59 -8.64
C TRP A 838 -7.48 29.98 -9.66
N LYS A 839 -6.27 30.23 -9.15
CA LYS A 839 -5.07 30.48 -9.94
C LYS A 839 -4.06 29.35 -9.71
N ASP A 840 -3.59 28.72 -10.80
CA ASP A 840 -2.43 27.82 -10.75
C ASP A 840 -1.16 28.68 -10.62
N ILE A 841 -0.53 28.65 -9.45
CA ILE A 841 0.67 29.44 -9.13
C ILE A 841 1.94 28.58 -9.17
N THR A 842 1.88 27.37 -9.72
CA THR A 842 3.01 26.42 -9.73
C THR A 842 4.25 27.01 -10.41
N SER A 843 4.08 27.82 -11.45
CA SER A 843 5.19 28.48 -12.16
C SER A 843 5.89 29.58 -11.36
N MET A 844 5.29 30.06 -10.26
CA MET A 844 5.87 31.07 -9.37
C MET A 844 6.81 30.45 -8.33
N LEU A 845 6.83 29.12 -8.24
CA LEU A 845 7.64 28.42 -7.26
C LEU A 845 9.10 28.33 -7.75
N PRO A 846 10.09 28.65 -6.90
CA PRO A 846 11.50 28.64 -7.27
C PRO A 846 12.06 27.23 -7.45
N ILE A 847 11.30 26.19 -7.07
CA ILE A 847 11.68 24.79 -7.16
C ILE A 847 10.52 23.96 -7.69
N THR A 848 10.82 22.95 -8.51
CA THR A 848 9.83 21.96 -8.93
C THR A 848 9.51 21.02 -7.77
N ILE A 849 8.25 21.01 -7.35
CA ILE A 849 7.76 20.19 -6.24
C ILE A 849 7.31 18.83 -6.79
N GLY A 850 7.82 17.74 -6.19
CA GLY A 850 7.32 16.39 -6.46
C GLY A 850 6.13 16.06 -5.55
N HIS A 851 6.20 16.47 -4.28
CA HIS A 851 5.17 16.16 -3.28
C HIS A 851 5.10 17.24 -2.18
N PHE A 852 3.89 17.67 -1.83
CA PHE A 852 3.65 18.56 -0.69
C PHE A 852 3.55 17.75 0.60
N LYS A 853 4.39 18.05 1.59
CA LYS A 853 4.36 17.38 2.90
C LYS A 853 3.38 18.05 3.86
N GLU A 854 3.37 19.38 3.89
CA GLU A 854 2.45 20.19 4.70
C GLU A 854 2.35 21.62 4.13
N ILE A 855 1.18 22.25 4.27
CA ILE A 855 0.97 23.67 3.98
C ILE A 855 0.27 24.27 5.21
N THR A 856 0.82 25.35 5.77
CA THR A 856 0.25 26.02 6.96
C THR A 856 0.56 27.51 6.98
N PHE A 857 -0.17 28.27 7.79
CA PHE A 857 0.07 29.69 8.01
C PHE A 857 0.80 29.93 9.34
N ALA A 858 1.82 30.79 9.30
CA ALA A 858 2.47 31.38 10.46
C ALA A 858 2.23 32.89 10.47
N GLY A 859 1.27 33.33 11.28
CA GLY A 859 0.69 34.67 11.14
C GLY A 859 0.11 34.85 9.73
N SER A 860 0.59 35.86 9.01
CA SER A 860 0.22 36.11 7.60
C SER A 860 1.13 35.43 6.58
N THR A 861 2.13 34.65 7.02
CA THR A 861 3.11 34.01 6.14
C THR A 861 2.67 32.57 5.82
N ILE A 862 2.50 32.25 4.54
CA ILE A 862 2.26 30.88 4.08
C ILE A 862 3.58 30.10 4.07
N CYS A 863 3.57 28.91 4.66
CA CYS A 863 4.71 28.01 4.77
C CYS A 863 4.38 26.66 4.13
N ILE A 864 5.25 26.19 3.24
CA ILE A 864 5.06 24.96 2.48
C ILE A 864 6.28 24.05 2.67
N ALA A 865 6.06 22.88 3.25
CA ALA A 865 7.03 21.79 3.31
C ALA A 865 6.89 20.88 2.08
N THR A 866 8.01 20.51 1.48
CA THR A 866 8.06 19.70 0.25
C THR A 866 9.12 18.61 0.34
N ASP A 867 9.18 17.73 -0.66
CA ASP A 867 10.26 16.77 -0.86
C ASP A 867 11.62 17.40 -1.21
N LYS A 868 11.67 18.71 -1.49
CA LYS A 868 12.86 19.46 -1.91
C LYS A 868 13.30 20.58 -0.96
N GLY A 869 12.52 20.85 0.09
CA GLY A 869 12.79 21.90 1.06
C GLY A 869 11.54 22.65 1.51
N VAL A 870 11.74 23.75 2.22
CA VAL A 870 10.66 24.61 2.72
C VAL A 870 10.59 25.91 1.93
N LEU A 871 9.37 26.29 1.55
CA LEU A 871 9.05 27.52 0.84
C LEU A 871 8.20 28.42 1.73
N ILE A 872 8.47 29.72 1.72
CA ILE A 872 7.62 30.71 2.39
C ILE A 872 7.26 31.87 1.47
N SER A 873 6.08 32.44 1.70
CA SER A 873 5.62 33.66 1.05
C SER A 873 4.71 34.46 1.99
N GLN A 874 4.68 35.78 1.83
CA GLN A 874 3.70 36.64 2.52
C GLN A 874 2.49 36.97 1.63
N THR A 875 2.69 36.99 0.31
CA THR A 875 1.65 37.40 -0.66
C THR A 875 1.21 36.26 -1.57
N GLY A 876 1.95 35.16 -1.62
CA GLY A 876 1.78 34.07 -2.59
C GLY A 876 2.36 34.35 -3.97
N GLU A 877 2.91 35.55 -4.20
CA GLU A 877 3.50 35.93 -5.49
C GLU A 877 5.02 35.74 -5.51
N HIS A 878 5.68 36.04 -4.38
CA HIS A 878 7.12 35.93 -4.23
C HIS A 878 7.43 34.83 -3.22
N TRP A 879 8.13 33.79 -3.68
CA TRP A 879 8.44 32.61 -2.89
C TRP A 879 9.94 32.53 -2.62
N ARG A 880 10.28 32.29 -1.35
CA ARG A 880 11.67 32.08 -0.91
C ARG A 880 11.84 30.66 -0.39
N VAL A 881 12.92 29.99 -0.83
CA VAL A 881 13.37 28.72 -0.21
C VAL A 881 14.10 29.04 1.09
N ILE A 882 13.68 28.42 2.19
CA ILE A 882 14.39 28.52 3.47
C ILE A 882 15.58 27.56 3.45
N THR A 883 16.75 28.09 3.81
CA THR A 883 17.99 27.33 3.91
C THR A 883 18.51 27.33 5.34
N ASN A 884 19.41 26.40 5.64
CA ASN A 884 20.16 26.38 6.88
C ASN A 884 21.35 27.36 6.85
N LYS A 885 22.16 27.38 7.92
CA LYS A 885 23.40 28.19 7.99
C LYS A 885 24.35 27.94 6.81
N THR A 886 24.41 26.72 6.27
CA THR A 886 25.26 26.35 5.13
C THR A 886 24.61 26.59 3.77
N GLN A 887 23.53 27.38 3.70
CA GLN A 887 22.78 27.71 2.47
C GLN A 887 22.17 26.50 1.73
N MET A 888 22.01 25.37 2.41
CA MET A 888 21.38 24.18 1.83
C MET A 888 19.88 24.15 2.18
N PRO A 889 19.00 23.82 1.22
CA PRO A 889 17.59 23.56 1.50
C PRO A 889 17.44 22.44 2.52
N THR A 890 16.64 22.67 3.56
CA THR A 890 16.36 21.66 4.60
C THR A 890 14.98 21.09 4.36
N VAL A 891 14.88 19.76 4.27
CA VAL A 891 13.61 19.06 4.13
C VAL A 891 12.98 18.92 5.51
N ILE A 892 11.80 19.50 5.68
CA ILE A 892 10.97 19.42 6.88
C ILE A 892 9.75 18.56 6.56
N ASP A 893 9.37 17.68 7.48
CA ASP A 893 8.18 16.84 7.35
C ASP A 893 6.94 17.49 7.95
N ARG A 894 7.09 18.10 9.13
CA ARG A 894 5.99 18.75 9.85
C ARG A 894 6.39 20.07 10.48
N PHE A 895 5.43 21.00 10.56
CA PHE A 895 5.56 22.28 11.24
C PHE A 895 4.79 22.33 12.56
N ALA A 896 5.29 23.13 13.48
CA ALA A 896 4.51 23.66 14.59
C ALA A 896 4.73 25.17 14.64
N VAL A 897 3.64 25.92 14.81
CA VAL A 897 3.63 27.38 14.73
C VAL A 897 3.15 27.94 16.07
N ASP A 898 3.87 28.94 16.58
CA ASP A 898 3.46 29.74 17.73
C ASP A 898 3.65 31.22 17.44
N GLY A 899 2.53 31.91 17.21
CA GLY A 899 2.51 33.26 16.67
C GLY A 899 3.29 33.35 15.35
N ASN A 900 4.46 33.97 15.40
CA ASN A 900 5.36 34.14 14.25
C ASN A 900 6.60 33.23 14.30
N THR A 901 6.72 32.38 15.32
CA THR A 901 7.82 31.42 15.47
C THR A 901 7.43 30.10 14.80
N ILE A 902 8.33 29.57 13.99
CA ILE A 902 8.11 28.32 13.25
C ILE A 902 9.13 27.30 13.72
N TYR A 903 8.63 26.14 14.14
CA TYR A 903 9.41 24.95 14.39
C TYR A 903 9.14 23.95 13.28
N GLY A 904 10.19 23.27 12.81
CA GLY A 904 10.09 22.25 11.80
C GLY A 904 10.88 21.02 12.23
N VAL A 905 10.34 19.84 11.99
CA VAL A 905 11.09 18.59 12.17
C VAL A 905 11.05 17.79 10.88
N GLY A 906 12.20 17.26 10.49
CA GLY A 906 12.32 16.30 9.39
C GLY A 906 13.41 15.28 9.69
N ASP A 907 13.70 14.40 8.73
CA ASP A 907 14.64 13.28 8.91
C ASP A 907 16.05 13.67 9.40
N SER A 908 16.46 14.93 9.19
CA SER A 908 17.79 15.44 9.54
C SER A 908 17.88 16.16 10.89
N GLY A 909 16.75 16.37 11.58
CA GLY A 909 16.73 17.08 12.86
C GLY A 909 15.47 17.92 13.11
N ALA A 910 15.43 18.51 14.30
CA ALA A 910 14.48 19.53 14.70
C ALA A 910 15.10 20.92 14.61
N TYR A 911 14.37 21.83 13.96
CA TYR A 911 14.83 23.16 13.59
C TYR A 911 13.87 24.23 14.06
N ARG A 912 14.42 25.39 14.43
CA ARG A 912 13.67 26.62 14.70
C ARG A 912 14.02 27.63 13.62
N LEU A 913 13.03 28.30 13.06
CA LEU A 913 13.25 29.39 12.13
C LEU A 913 13.68 30.64 12.91
N ASP A 914 14.83 31.19 12.59
CA ASP A 914 15.31 32.42 13.22
C ASP A 914 14.67 33.69 12.61
N ALA A 915 14.92 34.84 13.25
CA ALA A 915 14.44 36.15 12.79
C ALA A 915 14.98 36.56 11.40
N HIS A 916 16.06 35.94 10.93
CA HIS A 916 16.65 36.18 9.61
C HIS A 916 16.08 35.24 8.54
N GLY A 917 15.17 34.32 8.92
CA GLY A 917 14.54 33.36 8.02
C GLY A 917 15.46 32.22 7.62
N LYS A 918 16.35 31.76 8.52
CA LYS A 918 17.17 30.56 8.35
C LYS A 918 16.85 29.50 9.42
N TRP A 919 17.00 28.24 9.04
CA TRP A 919 16.84 27.13 9.97
C TRP A 919 18.02 27.03 10.93
N GLN A 920 17.72 27.06 12.23
CA GLN A 920 18.64 26.77 13.32
C GLN A 920 18.34 25.38 13.87
N LEU A 921 19.30 24.46 13.74
CA LEU A 921 19.21 23.12 14.32
C LEU A 921 19.32 23.22 15.84
N PHE A 922 18.35 22.68 16.56
CA PHE A 922 18.41 22.60 18.04
C PHE A 922 18.37 21.15 18.56
N SER A 923 17.98 20.19 17.72
CA SER A 923 18.18 18.76 17.99
C SER A 923 18.54 18.02 16.71
N SER A 924 19.68 17.34 16.68
CA SER A 924 20.06 16.43 15.59
C SER A 924 19.38 15.05 15.70
N GLU A 925 18.81 14.72 16.86
CA GLU A 925 18.10 13.47 17.08
C GLU A 925 16.62 13.65 16.75
N VAL A 926 16.05 12.66 16.04
CA VAL A 926 14.62 12.56 15.74
C VAL A 926 14.19 11.12 16.05
N PRO A 927 13.19 10.90 16.91
CA PRO A 927 12.89 9.59 17.48
C PRO A 927 12.42 8.58 16.43
N SER A 928 11.69 9.04 15.41
CA SER A 928 11.17 8.24 14.29
C SER A 928 10.54 9.17 13.25
N ARG A 929 9.99 8.62 12.16
CA ARG A 929 9.20 9.39 11.19
C ARG A 929 8.01 10.04 11.87
N ILE A 930 7.96 11.36 11.82
CA ILE A 930 6.92 12.17 12.47
C ILE A 930 5.71 12.28 11.54
N GLU A 931 4.53 12.05 12.11
CA GLU A 931 3.24 12.21 11.45
C GLU A 931 2.51 13.48 11.90
N PHE A 932 2.74 13.92 13.13
CA PHE A 932 2.11 15.11 13.71
C PHE A 932 3.12 15.88 14.55
N LEU A 933 3.05 17.21 14.51
CA LEU A 933 3.91 18.08 15.30
C LEU A 933 3.08 19.22 15.88
N VAL A 934 3.08 19.38 17.19
CA VAL A 934 2.32 20.44 17.87
C VAL A 934 3.14 21.08 18.98
N LEU A 935 2.88 22.35 19.24
CA LEU A 935 3.49 23.08 20.35
C LEU A 935 2.47 23.27 21.49
N SER A 936 2.86 22.94 22.72
CA SER A 936 2.05 23.20 23.92
C SER A 936 2.96 23.37 25.14
N ASN A 937 2.72 24.36 26.00
CA ASN A 937 3.51 24.60 27.22
C ASN A 937 5.04 24.59 27.00
N GLU A 938 5.54 25.31 25.99
CA GLU A 938 6.99 25.37 25.67
C GLU A 938 7.63 23.98 25.40
N ARG A 939 6.81 23.01 25.00
CA ARG A 939 7.23 21.69 24.56
C ARG A 939 6.71 21.43 23.16
N LEU A 940 7.59 20.87 22.34
CA LEU A 940 7.25 20.39 21.02
C LEU A 940 6.91 18.91 21.13
N TYR A 941 5.67 18.55 20.83
CA TYR A 941 5.18 17.18 20.84
C TYR A 941 5.18 16.62 19.41
N ALA A 942 5.82 15.47 19.22
CA ALA A 942 5.87 14.74 17.97
C ALA A 942 5.10 13.43 18.09
N GLY A 943 4.03 13.28 17.32
CA GLY A 943 3.39 11.99 17.10
C GLY A 943 4.16 11.24 16.01
N THR A 944 4.67 10.05 16.33
CA THR A 944 5.42 9.21 15.39
C THR A 944 4.55 8.12 14.80
N ARG A 945 4.95 7.61 13.64
CA ARG A 945 4.24 6.49 13.01
C ARG A 945 4.27 5.24 13.89
N ASP A 946 5.42 4.87 14.43
CA ASP A 946 5.64 3.50 14.96
C ASP A 946 5.92 3.45 16.47
N HIS A 947 6.22 4.58 17.12
CA HIS A 947 6.74 4.61 18.49
C HIS A 947 5.91 5.49 19.44
N GLY A 948 4.68 5.85 19.05
CA GLY A 948 3.81 6.71 19.85
C GLY A 948 4.25 8.17 19.84
N MET A 949 4.06 8.88 20.95
CA MET A 949 4.28 10.33 21.05
C MET A 949 5.54 10.64 21.88
N PHE A 950 6.34 11.59 21.42
CA PHE A 950 7.53 12.10 22.09
C PHE A 950 7.39 13.61 22.29
N HIS A 951 8.16 14.16 23.23
CA HIS A 951 8.27 15.60 23.38
C HIS A 951 9.71 16.06 23.63
N ILE A 952 9.99 17.30 23.30
CA ILE A 952 11.25 17.99 23.60
C ILE A 952 10.94 19.35 24.23
N SER A 953 11.63 19.70 25.32
CA SER A 953 11.46 20.99 25.99
C SER A 953 12.25 22.07 25.26
N LEU A 954 11.62 23.23 25.06
CA LEU A 954 12.26 24.38 24.44
C LEU A 954 12.91 25.33 25.48
N THR A 955 12.61 25.15 26.77
CA THR A 955 13.10 26.02 27.87
C THR A 955 14.54 25.75 28.31
N GLU A 956 15.19 24.69 27.82
CA GLU A 956 16.65 24.49 28.01
C GLU A 956 17.50 25.26 26.98
N THR A 957 16.87 25.88 25.98
CA THR A 957 17.58 26.75 25.04
C THR A 957 17.67 28.16 25.65
N GLY A 958 18.80 28.43 26.30
CA GLY A 958 19.02 29.65 27.07
C GLY A 958 18.83 30.92 26.24
N ASP A 959 17.71 31.59 26.48
CA ASP A 959 17.57 33.02 26.24
C ASP A 959 17.06 33.68 27.52
N VAL A 960 17.94 34.51 28.08
CA VAL A 960 17.64 35.42 29.18
C VAL A 960 16.50 36.31 28.71
N LYS A 961 15.28 36.10 29.24
CA LYS A 961 14.25 37.12 29.27
C LYS A 961 14.84 38.35 29.97
N ALA A 962 15.36 39.29 29.20
CA ALA A 962 15.77 40.59 29.68
C ALA A 962 14.54 41.27 30.29
N ARG A 963 14.49 41.27 31.62
CA ARG A 963 13.62 42.13 32.40
C ARG A 963 14.03 43.59 32.13
N PHE A 964 13.40 44.23 31.17
CA PHE A 964 13.36 45.70 31.13
C PHE A 964 12.21 46.18 32.02
N THR A 965 12.45 46.21 33.33
CA THR A 965 11.69 47.01 34.30
C THR A 965 12.65 47.48 35.38
N GLY A 966 13.04 48.76 35.37
CA GLY A 966 13.80 49.35 36.48
C GLY A 966 14.71 50.54 36.15
N VAL A 967 14.10 51.70 35.89
CA VAL A 967 14.44 53.06 36.39
C VAL A 967 15.92 53.45 36.62
N SER A 968 16.34 54.55 35.99
CA SER A 968 17.06 55.63 36.71
C SER A 968 16.67 57.00 36.16
N THR A 969 15.89 57.72 36.95
CA THR A 969 15.83 59.18 37.02
C THR A 969 17.15 59.70 37.59
N GLU A 970 17.87 60.53 36.84
CA GLU A 970 18.40 61.86 37.20
C GLU A 970 19.18 62.44 36.01
#